data_AF-A0A2N5K4A5-F1
#
_entry.id   AF-A0A2N5K4A5-F1
#
_cell.length_a   1.000
_cell.length_b   1.000
_cell.length_c   1.000
_cell.angle_alpha   90.00
_cell.angle_beta   90.00
_cell.angle_gamma   90.00
#
_symmetry.space_group_name_H-M   'P 1'
#
loop_
_entity.id
_entity.type
_entity.pdbx_description
1 polymer ?
#
loop_
_entity_poly.entity_id
_entity_poly.type
_entity_poly.pdbx_seq_one_letter_code
_entity_poly.pdbx_strand_id
1 'polypeptide(L)'
;MYDERVYRYPRRITWPIELLCGLVVLWAALDVARVALLLLWQRWPVAPFLLNRVPGLEQLIAWLERTGPQQLTPQSFVTPLLWLLVTLFGALMLRNTLPTVRWSPRGLLVAFGGDWVPLRWEGLRALRVTDTPDGKRFVVLVQADGQDLTPWHRLYSFLYRFSLKRGFLISSAMQGGEQLLQDIMGEITRRNRLGEKLQVEMTEASPSPLFGLLLGDPGWLKGGAQDEQPIFQPVATAATLGSAAALTMPSMGGLAGVPTPTSAVTKQASTPAAPTQAHDAIRSDYPRAVLLGLNVLTVVIIGFALWRYLVAWTTFLIFSFPRLRDAALFRNVPIEPLVSHWGLLIGAHVALLLAAVFVVLLRHLFPAVALDSQGLVFTAFGRSRHLAWEHVSFVKATNIRAEQHMILVEAEGKHLPWYYLLGSWLYDGGSGRGALIWPMLPQFEPLMQRLALELTRRQQPDQPVKLRDDLPGWVLLLVARPAEALDRLVRLQDGERDMPQALEAASTLRAAMRMMWVAAAPAVLLLLYWMMYKGQILLLQIPLLLFLAIVWGGAEWPLASFLASSLDQVMGAGNKGYQGLYMYPTAQLPRLLPLGLAILLTLMGFPTLALVVWGAGIAWSGLLTAGLWEALYGWRGPLLLCGSIMTVFFQILTLVGVLVLRA
;
A
#
# COMPACT_ATOMS: atom_id res chain seq x y z
N MET A 1 8.79 21.92 29.30
CA MET A 1 9.24 21.67 27.91
C MET A 1 10.69 21.26 27.99
N TYR A 2 11.05 20.06 27.53
CA TYR A 2 12.46 19.67 27.43
C TYR A 2 13.03 20.27 26.14
N ASP A 3 14.26 20.77 26.19
CA ASP A 3 14.94 21.36 25.05
C ASP A 3 15.42 20.22 24.13
N GLU A 4 14.62 19.88 23.11
CA GLU A 4 14.96 18.86 22.12
C GLU A 4 15.77 19.50 20.98
N ARG A 5 16.95 18.94 20.69
CA ARG A 5 17.83 19.43 19.61
C ARG A 5 17.86 18.43 18.46
N VAL A 6 17.73 18.93 17.23
CA VAL A 6 17.70 18.11 16.01
C VAL A 6 18.97 18.35 15.20
N TYR A 7 19.72 17.28 14.95
CA TYR A 7 20.98 17.26 14.22
C TYR A 7 20.80 16.59 12.85
N ARG A 8 21.03 17.36 11.77
CA ARG A 8 20.78 16.94 10.37
C ARG A 8 22.05 16.98 9.54
N TYR A 9 22.12 16.11 8.55
CA TYR A 9 23.10 16.26 7.48
C TYR A 9 22.75 17.45 6.59
N PRO A 10 23.73 18.26 6.17
CA PRO A 10 23.46 19.39 5.29
C PRO A 10 22.97 18.90 3.93
N ARG A 11 21.98 19.61 3.35
CA ARG A 11 21.35 19.22 2.07
C ARG A 11 22.34 18.97 0.94
N ARG A 12 23.48 19.67 0.92
CA ARG A 12 24.56 19.47 -0.06
C ARG A 12 25.14 18.04 -0.08
N ILE A 13 24.99 17.28 1.01
CA ILE A 13 25.46 15.89 1.12
C ILE A 13 24.32 14.91 0.82
N THR A 14 23.12 15.16 1.34
CA THR A 14 21.99 14.22 1.17
C THR A 14 21.40 14.27 -0.25
N TRP A 15 21.31 15.46 -0.85
CA TRP A 15 20.74 15.66 -2.18
C TRP A 15 21.44 14.86 -3.30
N PRO A 16 22.78 14.85 -3.45
CA PRO A 16 23.42 14.05 -4.50
C PRO A 16 23.20 12.54 -4.30
N ILE A 17 23.08 12.07 -3.06
CA ILE A 17 22.77 10.66 -2.76
C ILE A 17 21.35 10.31 -3.19
N GLU A 18 20.37 11.16 -2.84
CA GLU A 18 18.98 10.95 -3.23
C GLU A 18 18.80 10.99 -4.75
N LEU A 19 19.47 11.94 -5.42
CA LEU A 19 19.48 12.04 -6.88
C LEU A 19 20.12 10.80 -7.52
N LEU A 20 21.28 10.36 -7.01
CA LEU A 20 21.93 9.14 -7.48
C LEU A 20 21.02 7.91 -7.32
N CYS A 21 20.38 7.75 -6.15
CA CYS A 21 19.42 6.67 -5.90
C CYS A 21 18.26 6.70 -6.90
N GLY A 22 17.67 7.88 -7.11
CA GLY A 22 16.58 8.06 -8.06
C GLY A 22 16.99 7.73 -9.49
N LEU A 23 18.17 8.21 -9.93
CA LEU A 23 18.70 7.94 -11.27
C LEU A 23 19.00 6.45 -11.49
N VAL A 24 19.60 5.77 -10.51
CA VAL A 24 19.94 4.35 -10.61
C VAL A 24 18.67 3.48 -10.68
N VAL A 25 17.65 3.77 -9.87
CA VAL A 25 16.35 3.08 -9.92
C VAL A 25 15.64 3.36 -11.23
N LEU A 26 15.63 4.62 -11.68
CA LEU A 26 15.04 5.00 -12.97
C LEU A 26 15.72 4.27 -14.13
N TRP A 27 17.05 4.18 -14.11
CA TRP A 27 17.82 3.45 -15.12
C TRP A 27 17.46 1.97 -15.16
N ALA A 28 17.37 1.31 -14.00
CA ALA A 28 16.96 -0.09 -13.93
C ALA A 28 15.51 -0.30 -14.43
N ALA A 29 14.61 0.64 -14.14
CA ALA A 29 13.24 0.60 -14.66
C ALA A 29 13.19 0.79 -16.18
N LEU A 30 14.01 1.70 -16.73
CA LEU A 30 14.17 1.90 -18.17
C LEU A 30 14.74 0.66 -18.86
N ASP A 31 15.63 -0.10 -18.21
CA ASP A 31 16.15 -1.34 -18.76
C ASP A 31 15.07 -2.42 -18.89
N VAL A 32 14.22 -2.58 -17.86
CA VAL A 32 13.05 -3.46 -17.93
C VAL A 32 12.11 -3.01 -19.04
N ALA A 33 11.84 -1.71 -19.14
CA ALA A 33 10.99 -1.12 -20.18
C ALA A 33 11.53 -1.41 -21.59
N ARG A 34 12.86 -1.27 -21.77
CA ARG A 34 13.55 -1.57 -23.03
C ARG A 34 13.36 -3.03 -23.44
N VAL A 35 13.61 -3.98 -22.53
CA VAL A 35 13.43 -5.41 -22.84
C VAL A 35 11.98 -5.72 -23.19
N ALA A 36 11.02 -5.10 -22.48
CA ALA A 36 9.60 -5.21 -22.82
C ALA A 36 9.28 -4.69 -24.22
N LEU A 37 9.75 -3.50 -24.57
CA LEU A 37 9.50 -2.90 -25.89
C LEU A 37 10.12 -3.71 -27.02
N LEU A 38 11.36 -4.19 -26.85
CA LEU A 38 12.04 -5.00 -27.86
C LEU A 38 11.32 -6.32 -28.12
N LEU A 39 10.89 -7.02 -27.06
CA LEU A 39 10.09 -8.23 -27.20
C LEU A 39 8.74 -7.94 -27.88
N LEU A 40 8.13 -6.78 -27.59
CA LEU A 40 6.88 -6.37 -28.22
C LEU A 40 7.09 -6.17 -29.72
N TRP A 41 8.15 -5.46 -30.12
CA TRP A 41 8.45 -5.18 -31.53
C TRP A 41 8.89 -6.41 -32.30
N GLN A 42 9.64 -7.33 -31.69
CA GLN A 42 10.00 -8.59 -32.34
C GLN A 42 8.76 -9.41 -32.71
N ARG A 43 7.71 -9.34 -31.88
CA ARG A 43 6.47 -10.08 -32.13
C ARG A 43 5.48 -9.31 -33.01
N TRP A 44 5.34 -8.01 -32.77
CA TRP A 44 4.44 -7.11 -33.47
C TRP A 44 5.28 -6.02 -34.12
N PRO A 45 5.89 -6.30 -35.28
CA PRO A 45 6.74 -5.33 -35.95
C PRO A 45 5.98 -4.04 -36.19
N VAL A 46 6.62 -2.91 -35.87
CA VAL A 46 6.02 -1.59 -36.02
C VAL A 46 5.65 -1.40 -37.49
N ALA A 47 4.38 -1.09 -37.75
CA ALA A 47 3.91 -0.91 -39.10
C ALA A 47 4.71 0.21 -39.80
N PRO A 48 5.08 0.05 -41.09
CA PRO A 48 5.93 1.02 -41.80
C PRO A 48 5.37 2.45 -41.77
N PHE A 49 4.04 2.59 -41.75
CA PHE A 49 3.40 3.90 -41.68
C PHE A 49 3.68 4.64 -40.36
N LEU A 50 3.85 3.94 -39.23
CA LEU A 50 4.19 4.55 -37.94
C LEU A 50 5.65 4.99 -37.92
N LEU A 51 6.55 4.16 -38.47
CA LEU A 51 7.97 4.50 -38.63
C LEU A 51 8.13 5.77 -39.48
N ASN A 52 7.35 5.90 -40.54
CA ASN A 52 7.38 7.07 -41.42
C ASN A 52 6.73 8.33 -40.80
N ARG A 53 5.81 8.17 -39.85
CA ARG A 53 5.03 9.29 -39.28
C ARG A 53 5.64 9.88 -38.00
N VAL A 54 6.41 9.09 -37.25
CA VAL A 54 7.05 9.53 -36.01
C VAL A 54 8.55 9.73 -36.27
N PRO A 55 9.04 10.97 -36.45
CA PRO A 55 10.44 11.22 -36.74
C PRO A 55 11.32 10.71 -35.60
N GLY A 56 12.38 9.97 -35.93
CA GLY A 56 13.32 9.39 -34.96
C GLY A 56 12.91 8.04 -34.36
N LEU A 57 11.70 7.53 -34.63
CA LEU A 57 11.26 6.22 -34.10
C LEU A 57 12.14 5.07 -34.61
N GLU A 58 12.50 5.09 -35.90
CA GLU A 58 13.41 4.08 -36.49
C GLU A 58 14.79 4.10 -35.82
N GLN A 59 15.34 5.30 -35.57
CA GLN A 59 16.63 5.46 -34.88
C GLN A 59 16.56 4.99 -33.43
N LEU A 60 15.44 5.25 -32.74
CA LEU A 60 15.19 4.77 -31.38
C LEU A 60 15.12 3.25 -31.32
N ILE A 61 14.38 2.61 -32.24
CA ILE A 61 14.27 1.15 -32.34
C ILE A 61 15.65 0.55 -32.60
N ALA A 62 16.39 1.08 -33.59
CA ALA A 62 17.73 0.61 -33.91
C ALA A 62 18.71 0.77 -32.73
N TRP A 63 18.59 1.85 -31.95
CA TRP A 63 19.39 2.06 -30.73
C TRP A 63 19.03 1.06 -29.63
N LEU A 64 17.74 0.80 -29.42
CA LEU A 64 17.27 -0.20 -28.44
C LEU A 64 17.73 -1.60 -28.84
N GLU A 65 17.61 -1.98 -30.11
CA GLU A 65 18.04 -3.28 -30.64
C GLU A 65 19.56 -3.47 -30.50
N ARG A 66 20.35 -2.44 -30.81
CA ARG A 66 21.82 -2.49 -30.69
C ARG A 66 22.29 -2.66 -29.25
N THR A 67 21.56 -2.09 -28.29
CA THR A 67 21.95 -2.08 -26.87
C THR A 67 21.29 -3.20 -26.06
N GLY A 68 20.24 -3.84 -26.60
CA GLY A 68 19.49 -4.90 -25.95
C GLY A 68 20.13 -6.28 -26.08
N PRO A 69 19.55 -7.31 -25.42
CA PRO A 69 20.02 -8.69 -25.55
C PRO A 69 19.83 -9.22 -26.97
N GLN A 70 20.84 -9.92 -27.50
CA GLN A 70 20.82 -10.45 -28.88
C GLN A 70 19.75 -11.53 -29.11
N GLN A 71 19.41 -12.28 -28.05
CA GLN A 71 18.33 -13.27 -28.08
C GLN A 71 17.24 -12.85 -27.09
N LEU A 72 16.14 -12.34 -27.65
CA LEU A 72 14.98 -11.88 -26.91
C LEU A 72 14.08 -13.10 -26.66
N THR A 73 14.01 -13.53 -25.40
CA THR A 73 13.09 -14.55 -24.91
C THR A 73 12.35 -14.00 -23.69
N PRO A 74 11.22 -14.59 -23.26
CA PRO A 74 10.58 -14.20 -22.00
C PRO A 74 11.52 -14.30 -20.78
N GLN A 75 12.56 -15.15 -20.83
CA GLN A 75 13.56 -15.26 -19.78
C GLN A 75 14.49 -14.03 -19.71
N SER A 76 14.58 -13.25 -20.79
CA SER A 76 15.36 -12.01 -20.84
C SER A 76 14.84 -10.95 -19.85
N PHE A 77 13.64 -11.10 -19.28
CA PHE A 77 13.12 -10.24 -18.21
C PHE A 77 13.75 -10.51 -16.83
N VAL A 78 14.32 -11.70 -16.59
CA VAL A 78 14.80 -12.08 -15.25
C VAL A 78 15.92 -11.15 -14.78
N THR A 79 16.91 -10.91 -15.63
CA THR A 79 18.07 -10.09 -15.27
C THR A 79 17.70 -8.62 -14.99
N PRO A 80 16.96 -7.91 -15.87
CA PRO A 80 16.53 -6.54 -15.60
C PRO A 80 15.64 -6.42 -14.36
N LEU A 81 14.72 -7.37 -14.13
CA LEU A 81 13.85 -7.34 -12.94
C LEU A 81 14.62 -7.58 -11.65
N LEU A 82 15.58 -8.51 -11.66
CA LEU A 82 16.47 -8.74 -10.51
C LEU A 82 17.32 -7.51 -10.23
N TRP A 83 17.84 -6.87 -11.29
CA TRP A 83 18.60 -5.63 -11.15
C TRP A 83 17.75 -4.48 -10.61
N LEU A 84 16.50 -4.35 -11.04
CA LEU A 84 15.56 -3.39 -10.48
C LEU A 84 15.32 -3.64 -8.98
N LEU A 85 15.15 -4.91 -8.58
CA LEU A 85 14.99 -5.26 -7.17
C LEU A 85 16.23 -4.89 -6.35
N VAL A 86 17.43 -5.21 -6.85
CA VAL A 86 18.71 -4.88 -6.21
C VAL A 86 18.92 -3.37 -6.11
N THR A 87 18.60 -2.62 -7.16
CA THR A 87 18.75 -1.16 -7.20
C THR A 87 17.74 -0.47 -6.29
N LEU A 88 16.48 -0.93 -6.22
CA LEU A 88 15.50 -0.45 -5.25
C LEU A 88 15.96 -0.70 -3.82
N PHE A 89 16.46 -1.91 -3.54
CA PHE A 89 17.01 -2.26 -2.23
C PHE A 89 18.22 -1.38 -1.89
N GLY A 90 19.16 -1.24 -2.82
CA GLY A 90 20.36 -0.42 -2.68
C GLY A 90 20.04 1.07 -2.47
N ALA A 91 19.09 1.62 -3.22
CA ALA A 91 18.60 2.99 -3.06
C ALA A 91 17.98 3.20 -1.68
N LEU A 92 17.17 2.24 -1.22
CA LEU A 92 16.57 2.28 0.12
C LEU A 92 17.64 2.21 1.21
N MET A 93 18.67 1.36 1.05
CA MET A 93 19.81 1.31 1.98
C MET A 93 20.58 2.61 2.00
N LEU A 94 20.98 3.11 0.83
CA LEU A 94 21.82 4.30 0.71
C LEU A 94 21.11 5.55 1.25
N ARG A 95 19.81 5.71 0.98
CA ARG A 95 19.02 6.84 1.51
C ARG A 95 18.93 6.84 3.04
N ASN A 96 18.96 5.66 3.66
CA ASN A 96 18.94 5.55 5.11
C ASN A 96 20.35 5.64 5.74
N THR A 97 21.45 5.66 4.98
CA THR A 97 22.81 5.67 5.56
C THR A 97 23.15 6.93 6.38
N LEU A 98 22.44 8.04 6.14
CA LEU A 98 22.66 9.33 6.79
C LEU A 98 21.45 9.72 7.66
N PRO A 99 21.21 9.03 8.78
CA PRO A 99 20.06 9.30 9.62
C PRO A 99 20.17 10.69 10.26
N THR A 100 19.04 11.37 10.38
CA THR A 100 18.92 12.54 11.26
C THR A 100 18.85 12.06 12.71
N VAL A 101 19.47 12.75 13.66
CA VAL A 101 19.43 12.37 15.07
C VAL A 101 18.80 13.50 15.89
N ARG A 102 17.90 13.17 16.80
CA ARG A 102 17.33 14.10 17.76
C ARG A 102 17.78 13.69 19.15
N TRP A 103 18.33 14.65 19.88
CA TRP A 103 18.79 14.46 21.24
C TRP A 103 17.73 14.93 22.24
N SER A 104 17.57 14.17 23.32
CA SER A 104 16.67 14.46 24.44
C SER A 104 17.25 13.93 25.75
N PRO A 105 16.92 14.53 26.91
CA PRO A 105 17.30 13.98 28.22
C PRO A 105 16.79 12.55 28.46
N ARG A 106 15.75 12.11 27.73
CA ARG A 106 15.20 10.75 27.81
C ARG A 106 15.95 9.72 26.96
N GLY A 107 16.66 10.15 25.92
CA GLY A 107 17.35 9.27 24.99
C GLY A 107 17.69 9.95 23.68
N LEU A 108 18.15 9.14 22.73
CA LEU A 108 18.32 9.54 21.34
C LEU A 108 17.13 9.09 20.52
N LEU A 109 16.80 9.86 19.51
CA LEU A 109 15.78 9.53 18.52
C LEU A 109 16.50 9.51 17.17
N VAL A 110 16.50 8.36 16.48
CA VAL A 110 17.24 8.18 15.22
C VAL A 110 16.26 8.10 14.07
N ALA A 111 16.44 8.96 13.08
CA ALA A 111 15.57 9.01 11.92
C ALA A 111 15.82 7.78 11.02
N PHE A 112 14.83 6.90 10.88
CA PHE A 112 14.91 5.72 10.02
C PHE A 112 13.58 5.51 9.30
N GLY A 113 13.61 5.44 7.96
CA GLY A 113 12.38 5.32 7.17
C GLY A 113 11.36 6.46 7.43
N GLY A 114 11.82 7.64 7.83
CA GLY A 114 10.96 8.76 8.24
C GLY A 114 10.52 8.78 9.70
N ASP A 115 10.78 7.73 10.48
CA ASP A 115 10.41 7.68 11.90
C ASP A 115 11.56 8.10 12.78
N TRP A 116 11.26 8.45 14.01
CA TRP A 116 12.21 8.50 15.09
C TRP A 116 12.20 7.20 15.88
N VAL A 117 13.21 6.37 15.67
CA VAL A 117 13.41 5.17 16.48
C VAL A 117 13.98 5.59 17.84
N PRO A 118 13.24 5.39 18.96
CA PRO A 118 13.71 5.80 20.27
C PRO A 118 14.78 4.84 20.78
N LEU A 119 15.97 5.38 20.97
CA LEU A 119 17.06 4.73 21.67
C LEU A 119 17.16 5.33 23.07
N ARG A 120 16.72 4.57 24.07
CA ARG A 120 16.88 4.99 25.46
C ARG A 120 18.35 4.97 25.87
N TRP A 121 18.73 5.80 26.83
CA TRP A 121 20.11 5.82 27.33
C TRP A 121 20.54 4.47 27.91
N GLU A 122 19.61 3.75 28.56
CA GLU A 122 19.88 2.42 29.13
C GLU A 122 20.13 1.35 28.04
N GLY A 123 19.65 1.59 26.82
CA GLY A 123 19.86 0.75 25.64
C GLY A 123 21.19 0.99 24.94
N LEU A 124 21.92 2.03 25.31
CA LEU A 124 23.23 2.36 24.72
C LEU A 124 24.29 1.38 25.23
N ARG A 125 24.97 0.66 24.33
CA ARG A 125 25.93 -0.39 24.69
C ARG A 125 27.37 -0.03 24.36
N ALA A 126 27.59 0.58 23.21
CA ALA A 126 28.94 1.00 22.83
C ALA A 126 28.92 2.28 22.01
N LEU A 127 29.91 3.11 22.26
CA LEU A 127 30.27 4.27 21.44
C LEU A 127 31.68 4.01 20.92
N ARG A 128 31.79 3.89 19.61
CA ARG A 128 33.06 3.59 18.94
C ARG A 128 33.39 4.73 18.02
N VAL A 129 34.51 5.38 18.26
CA VAL A 129 34.94 6.56 17.50
C VAL A 129 36.09 6.15 16.58
N THR A 130 35.95 6.45 15.29
CA THR A 130 37.09 6.44 14.35
C THR A 130 37.36 7.87 13.93
N ASP A 131 38.53 8.38 14.28
CA ASP A 131 38.99 9.71 13.90
C ASP A 131 39.94 9.66 12.70
N THR A 132 39.98 10.72 11.91
CA THR A 132 41.07 10.96 10.95
C THR A 132 42.37 11.30 11.67
N PRO A 133 43.54 11.03 11.06
CA PRO A 133 44.86 11.42 11.62
C PRO A 133 44.96 12.91 11.97
N ASP A 134 44.24 13.77 11.23
CA ASP A 134 44.22 15.21 11.46
C ASP A 134 43.28 15.66 12.59
N GLY A 135 42.53 14.74 13.22
CA GLY A 135 41.52 15.02 14.26
C GLY A 135 40.29 15.81 13.79
N LYS A 136 40.24 16.23 12.51
CA LYS A 136 39.19 17.12 11.97
C LYS A 136 37.91 16.40 11.51
N ARG A 137 37.95 15.09 11.30
CA ARG A 137 36.79 14.30 10.87
C ARG A 137 36.69 13.06 11.71
N PHE A 138 35.47 12.70 12.06
CA PHE A 138 35.19 11.50 12.83
C PHE A 138 33.96 10.79 12.30
N VAL A 139 33.93 9.49 12.54
CA VAL A 139 32.75 8.64 12.37
C VAL A 139 32.58 7.84 13.65
N VAL A 140 31.44 8.05 14.31
CA VAL A 140 31.03 7.39 15.53
C VAL A 140 29.99 6.34 15.19
N LEU A 141 30.25 5.08 15.54
CA LEU A 141 29.24 4.03 15.57
C LEU A 141 28.62 3.99 16.96
N VAL A 142 27.32 4.28 17.02
CA VAL A 142 26.49 4.15 18.21
C VAL A 142 25.81 2.79 18.18
N GLN A 143 26.17 1.87 19.09
CA GLN A 143 25.55 0.54 19.18
C GLN A 143 24.53 0.50 20.31
N ALA A 144 23.38 -0.08 20.00
CA ALA A 144 22.27 -0.27 20.92
C ALA A 144 22.05 -1.75 21.26
N ASP A 145 21.26 -1.98 22.30
CA ASP A 145 20.72 -3.30 22.59
C ASP A 145 19.78 -3.78 21.47
N GLY A 146 19.65 -5.09 21.34
CA GLY A 146 18.99 -5.77 20.22
C GLY A 146 17.48 -5.53 20.12
N GLN A 147 16.85 -4.78 21.03
CA GLN A 147 15.42 -4.48 20.98
C GLN A 147 15.10 -3.03 20.57
N ASP A 148 16.01 -2.07 20.78
CA ASP A 148 15.68 -0.64 20.62
C ASP A 148 15.80 -0.14 19.18
N LEU A 149 16.63 -0.78 18.36
CA LEU A 149 16.82 -0.44 16.94
C LEU A 149 16.23 -1.52 16.02
N THR A 150 15.86 -1.16 14.78
CA THR A 150 15.31 -2.14 13.80
C THR A 150 16.40 -3.09 13.27
N PRO A 151 16.06 -4.28 12.72
CA PRO A 151 17.04 -5.19 12.11
C PRO A 151 17.90 -4.56 11.02
N TRP A 152 17.41 -3.51 10.36
CA TRP A 152 18.16 -2.73 9.36
C TRP A 152 19.38 -2.04 9.95
N HIS A 153 19.34 -1.69 11.23
CA HIS A 153 20.46 -1.06 11.92
C HIS A 153 21.67 -2.00 12.07
N ARG A 154 21.53 -3.28 11.74
CA ARG A 154 22.67 -4.20 11.63
C ARG A 154 23.60 -3.84 10.48
N LEU A 155 23.09 -3.21 9.42
CA LEU A 155 23.89 -2.87 8.26
C LEU A 155 24.95 -1.82 8.60
N TYR A 156 24.66 -0.83 9.45
CA TYR A 156 25.66 0.17 9.85
C TYR A 156 26.84 -0.47 10.58
N SER A 157 26.58 -1.37 11.53
CA SER A 157 27.63 -2.12 12.21
C SER A 157 28.38 -3.07 11.26
N PHE A 158 27.69 -3.60 10.25
CA PHE A 158 28.30 -4.43 9.22
C PHE A 158 29.24 -3.61 8.34
N LEU A 159 28.81 -2.42 7.90
CA LEU A 159 29.65 -1.50 7.12
C LEU A 159 30.82 -0.95 7.95
N TYR A 160 30.64 -0.76 9.25
CA TYR A 160 31.69 -0.23 10.10
C TYR A 160 32.73 -1.29 10.49
N ARG A 161 32.33 -2.53 10.83
CA ARG A 161 33.26 -3.59 11.32
C ARG A 161 32.77 -5.02 11.07
N PHE A 162 31.96 -5.25 10.04
CA PHE A 162 31.38 -6.57 9.71
C PHE A 162 30.62 -7.22 10.89
N SER A 163 30.05 -6.42 11.79
CA SER A 163 29.29 -6.89 12.94
C SER A 163 27.78 -6.84 12.67
N LEU A 164 27.03 -7.85 13.15
CA LEU A 164 25.56 -7.89 13.03
C LEU A 164 24.84 -7.29 14.25
N LYS A 165 25.54 -6.52 15.10
CA LYS A 165 24.93 -5.74 16.18
C LYS A 165 24.15 -4.56 15.61
N ARG A 166 23.08 -4.12 16.26
CA ARG A 166 22.28 -2.99 15.78
C ARG A 166 22.94 -1.68 16.21
N GLY A 167 23.14 -0.76 15.27
CA GLY A 167 23.69 0.57 15.55
C GLY A 167 23.41 1.56 14.43
N PHE A 168 23.80 2.81 14.62
CA PHE A 168 23.74 3.86 13.59
C PHE A 168 25.01 4.70 13.61
N LEU A 169 25.26 5.41 12.51
CA LEU A 169 26.47 6.22 12.33
C LEU A 169 26.15 7.69 12.58
N ILE A 170 27.03 8.35 13.34
CA ILE A 170 27.13 9.81 13.43
C ILE A 170 28.47 10.19 12.82
N SER A 171 28.53 11.23 11.99
CA SER A 171 29.78 11.71 11.45
C SER A 171 29.93 13.22 11.62
N SER A 172 31.18 13.70 11.56
CA SER A 172 31.49 15.14 11.64
C SER A 172 30.83 15.97 10.54
N ALA A 173 30.38 15.34 9.45
CA ALA A 173 29.64 16.00 8.38
C ALA A 173 28.20 16.40 8.78
N MET A 174 27.68 15.88 9.89
CA MET A 174 26.40 16.28 10.47
C MET A 174 26.51 17.70 11.03
N GLN A 175 25.51 18.56 10.78
CA GLN A 175 25.47 19.90 11.36
C GLN A 175 25.42 19.79 12.89
N GLY A 176 26.44 20.30 13.58
CA GLY A 176 26.56 20.16 15.04
C GLY A 176 26.95 18.76 15.50
N GLY A 177 27.56 17.93 14.65
CA GLY A 177 27.94 16.54 15.02
C GLY A 177 28.86 16.46 16.24
N GLU A 178 29.82 17.37 16.38
CA GLU A 178 30.70 17.46 17.57
C GLU A 178 29.90 17.77 18.83
N GLN A 179 28.96 18.71 18.73
CA GLN A 179 28.08 19.11 19.83
C GLN A 179 27.16 17.95 20.23
N LEU A 180 26.59 17.22 19.27
CA LEU A 180 25.81 16.00 19.54
C LEU A 180 26.65 14.95 20.29
N LEU A 181 27.90 14.73 19.87
CA LEU A 181 28.79 13.79 20.54
C LEU A 181 29.11 14.25 21.98
N GLN A 182 29.41 15.53 22.17
CA GLN A 182 29.63 16.13 23.49
C GLN A 182 28.39 16.03 24.38
N ASP A 183 27.19 16.28 23.85
CA ASP A 183 25.92 16.16 24.56
C ASP A 183 25.65 14.70 24.99
N ILE A 184 25.96 13.73 24.12
CA ILE A 184 25.88 12.29 24.42
C ILE A 184 26.85 11.92 25.55
N MET A 185 28.12 12.31 25.43
CA MET A 185 29.16 12.02 26.42
C MET A 185 28.88 12.69 27.78
N GLY A 186 28.39 13.93 27.75
CA GLY A 186 27.99 14.69 28.91
C GLY A 186 26.84 14.02 29.66
N GLU A 187 25.81 13.56 28.96
CA GLU A 187 24.66 12.88 29.56
C GLU A 187 25.04 11.51 30.13
N ILE A 188 25.90 10.74 29.46
CA ILE A 188 26.42 9.47 29.99
C ILE A 188 27.21 9.71 31.29
N THR A 189 28.10 10.71 31.30
CA THR A 189 28.89 11.07 32.49
C THR A 189 27.99 11.53 33.63
N ARG A 190 26.99 12.36 33.33
CA ARG A 190 26.00 12.85 34.29
C ARG A 190 25.22 11.71 34.94
N ARG A 191 24.71 10.76 34.15
CA ARG A 191 23.93 9.61 34.66
C ARG A 191 24.78 8.63 35.47
N ASN A 192 26.02 8.38 35.04
CA ASN A 192 26.97 7.59 35.82
C ASN A 192 27.27 8.24 37.19
N ARG A 193 27.36 9.58 37.26
CA ARG A 193 27.51 10.32 38.54
C ARG A 193 26.26 10.24 39.42
N LEU A 194 25.08 10.13 38.84
CA LEU A 194 23.80 9.96 39.56
C LEU A 194 23.56 8.52 40.05
N GLY A 195 24.48 7.59 39.78
CA GLY A 195 24.38 6.19 40.20
C GLY A 195 23.62 5.28 39.24
N GLU A 196 23.14 5.80 38.11
CA GLU A 196 22.64 4.98 37.00
C GLU A 196 23.84 4.38 36.26
N LYS A 197 24.18 3.12 36.55
CA LYS A 197 25.30 2.42 35.87
C LYS A 197 24.93 2.11 34.42
N LEU A 198 25.24 3.02 33.51
CA LEU A 198 25.16 2.77 32.07
C LEU A 198 26.39 1.94 31.65
N GLN A 199 26.17 0.70 31.22
CA GLN A 199 27.23 -0.18 30.70
C GLN A 199 27.60 0.20 29.25
N VAL A 200 28.13 1.40 29.05
CA VAL A 200 28.55 1.89 27.74
C VAL A 200 30.05 1.65 27.58
N GLU A 201 30.43 0.74 26.68
CA GLU A 201 31.82 0.54 26.28
C GLU A 201 32.25 1.69 25.36
N MET A 202 33.12 2.57 25.85
CA MET A 202 33.76 3.60 25.05
C MET A 202 35.07 3.04 24.51
N THR A 203 35.15 2.85 23.20
CA THR A 203 36.39 2.44 22.53
C THR A 203 36.82 3.58 21.62
N GLU A 204 37.76 4.38 22.11
CA GLU A 204 38.52 5.32 21.28
C GLU A 204 39.45 4.51 20.36
N ALA A 205 39.65 4.97 19.12
CA ALA A 205 40.49 4.32 18.11
C ALA A 205 40.10 2.89 17.68
N SER A 206 38.80 2.55 17.59
CA SER A 206 38.42 1.28 16.95
C SER A 206 38.64 1.38 15.43
N PRO A 207 39.52 0.56 14.82
CA PRO A 207 39.74 0.60 13.37
C PRO A 207 38.47 0.13 12.65
N SER A 208 37.95 0.98 11.75
CA SER A 208 36.90 0.62 10.81
C SER A 208 37.53 0.43 9.42
N PRO A 209 37.60 -0.80 8.88
CA PRO A 209 38.36 -1.09 7.67
C PRO A 209 37.85 -0.32 6.44
N LEU A 210 36.54 -0.09 6.34
CA LEU A 210 35.94 0.67 5.25
C LEU A 210 36.16 2.17 5.37
N PHE A 211 35.95 2.75 6.55
CA PHE A 211 36.11 4.19 6.72
C PHE A 211 37.57 4.61 6.83
N GLY A 212 38.47 3.79 7.37
CA GLY A 212 39.92 4.04 7.32
C GLY A 212 40.44 4.16 5.88
N LEU A 213 39.90 3.33 4.97
CA LEU A 213 40.25 3.38 3.54
C LEU A 213 39.69 4.62 2.83
N LEU A 214 38.47 5.06 3.20
CA LEU A 214 37.85 6.29 2.67
C LEU A 214 38.44 7.58 3.27
N LEU A 215 38.94 7.51 4.50
CA LEU A 215 39.49 8.64 5.26
C LEU A 215 41.01 8.80 5.10
N GLY A 216 41.66 7.91 4.34
CA GLY A 216 43.00 8.13 3.80
C GLY A 216 44.16 7.50 4.59
N ASP A 217 43.90 6.60 5.55
CA ASP A 217 44.99 5.93 6.27
C ASP A 217 44.78 4.40 6.33
N PRO A 218 45.53 3.60 5.54
CA PRO A 218 45.48 2.14 5.58
C PRO A 218 46.27 1.62 6.81
N GLY A 219 45.89 2.05 8.01
CA GLY A 219 46.53 1.66 9.27
C GLY A 219 46.45 0.16 9.58
N TRP A 220 45.57 -0.60 8.91
CA TRP A 220 45.49 -2.06 9.06
C TRP A 220 46.71 -2.81 8.50
N LEU A 221 47.55 -2.16 7.67
CA LEU A 221 48.81 -2.71 7.16
C LEU A 221 50.01 -2.41 8.08
N LYS A 222 49.88 -1.52 9.06
CA LYS A 222 50.93 -1.20 10.02
C LYS A 222 50.57 -1.79 11.39
N GLY A 223 50.93 -3.05 11.59
CA GLY A 223 50.98 -3.64 12.92
C GLY A 223 52.09 -2.96 13.73
N GLY A 224 51.72 -2.06 14.64
CA GLY A 224 52.66 -1.42 15.56
C GLY A 224 51.92 -0.53 16.54
N ALA A 225 51.99 -0.87 17.82
CA ALA A 225 51.54 -0.03 18.91
C ALA A 225 52.19 1.36 18.80
N GLN A 226 51.37 2.40 18.62
CA GLN A 226 51.77 3.78 18.87
C GLN A 226 51.00 4.26 20.09
N ASP A 227 51.76 4.74 21.09
CA ASP A 227 51.26 5.28 22.35
C ASP A 227 50.23 6.39 22.11
N GLU A 228 49.00 6.15 22.61
CA GLU A 228 47.89 7.10 22.58
C GLU A 228 48.05 8.16 23.67
N GLN A 229 48.23 9.42 23.28
CA GLN A 229 47.84 10.54 24.13
C GLN A 229 46.37 10.88 23.84
N PRO A 230 45.48 10.87 24.85
CA PRO A 230 44.08 11.27 24.66
C PRO A 230 43.99 12.79 24.44
N ILE A 231 43.47 13.20 23.28
CA ILE A 231 43.28 14.62 22.90
C ILE A 231 42.01 15.22 23.55
N PHE A 232 41.11 14.40 24.09
CA PHE A 232 39.91 14.87 24.80
C PHE A 232 40.07 14.76 26.32
N GLN A 233 40.50 15.85 26.96
CA GLN A 233 40.37 16.01 28.41
C GLN A 233 39.01 16.62 28.78
N PRO A 234 38.20 15.99 29.65
CA PRO A 234 37.02 16.63 30.21
C PRO A 234 37.44 17.75 31.16
N VAL A 235 37.08 18.99 30.83
CA VAL A 235 37.24 20.15 31.72
C VAL A 235 36.39 19.92 32.97
N ALA A 236 37.06 19.63 34.08
CA ALA A 236 36.45 19.52 35.39
C ALA A 236 36.23 20.93 35.96
N THR A 237 35.02 21.46 35.84
CA THR A 237 34.59 22.64 36.60
C THR A 237 33.75 22.17 37.77
N ALA A 238 34.28 22.33 38.99
CA ALA A 238 33.58 22.08 40.25
C ALA A 238 33.58 23.37 41.09
N ALA A 239 32.57 23.46 41.99
CA ALA A 239 32.26 24.52 42.97
C ALA A 239 31.45 25.71 42.40
N THR A 240 30.37 26.23 43.00
CA THR A 240 29.80 26.12 44.36
C THR A 240 28.41 26.80 44.40
N LEU A 241 27.69 26.62 45.53
CA LEU A 241 26.44 27.25 46.01
C LEU A 241 25.17 26.43 45.68
N GLY A 242 24.32 26.03 46.63
CA GLY A 242 24.15 26.49 48.01
C GLY A 242 22.65 26.64 48.28
N SER A 243 22.14 25.80 49.18
CA SER A 243 20.73 25.61 49.54
C SER A 243 19.96 26.86 50.00
N ALA A 244 18.64 26.91 49.75
CA ALA A 244 17.64 27.41 50.70
C ALA A 244 16.22 26.97 50.31
N ALA A 245 15.48 26.49 51.30
CA ALA A 245 14.07 26.09 51.25
C ALA A 245 13.13 27.30 51.29
N ALA A 246 11.88 27.16 50.81
CA ALA A 246 10.67 27.50 51.57
C ALA A 246 9.38 27.33 50.75
N LEU A 247 8.37 26.80 51.46
CA LEU A 247 6.93 26.75 51.21
C LEU A 247 6.31 27.95 50.47
N THR A 248 5.25 27.69 49.70
CA THR A 248 3.91 28.29 49.92
C THR A 248 2.86 27.68 48.96
N MET A 249 1.73 27.25 49.52
CA MET A 249 0.47 27.09 48.78
C MET A 249 -0.14 28.46 48.50
N PRO A 250 -1.09 28.54 47.56
CA PRO A 250 -2.31 29.27 47.87
C PRO A 250 -3.58 28.45 47.59
N SER A 251 -4.52 28.64 48.51
CA SER A 251 -5.91 28.19 48.44
C SER A 251 -6.83 29.29 47.89
N MET A 252 -8.04 28.86 47.51
CA MET A 252 -9.34 29.57 47.60
C MET A 252 -9.78 30.57 46.51
N GLY A 253 -10.97 30.26 45.97
CA GLY A 253 -12.04 31.19 45.58
C GLY A 253 -12.05 31.63 44.11
N GLY A 254 -13.15 31.58 43.36
CA GLY A 254 -14.55 31.24 43.65
C GLY A 254 -15.46 31.71 42.50
N LEU A 255 -16.71 31.23 42.49
CA LEU A 255 -17.93 31.82 41.88
C LEU A 255 -17.94 31.94 40.33
N ALA A 256 -19.04 31.83 39.58
CA ALA A 256 -20.45 31.50 39.73
C ALA A 256 -20.92 31.16 38.29
N GLY A 257 -21.89 30.28 38.10
CA GLY A 257 -23.12 30.73 37.44
C GLY A 257 -23.76 29.62 36.61
N VAL A 258 -24.88 29.14 37.14
CA VAL A 258 -25.88 28.29 36.47
C VAL A 258 -26.77 29.18 35.59
N PRO A 259 -27.31 28.69 34.46
CA PRO A 259 -28.76 28.49 34.47
C PRO A 259 -29.22 27.19 33.79
N THR A 260 -30.11 26.51 34.51
CA THR A 260 -31.16 25.58 34.05
C THR A 260 -32.09 26.20 33.00
N PRO A 261 -32.72 25.35 32.16
CA PRO A 261 -34.14 25.52 31.90
C PRO A 261 -34.95 24.26 32.22
N THR A 262 -35.78 24.43 33.25
CA THR A 262 -37.21 24.13 33.35
C THR A 262 -37.79 23.00 32.49
N SER A 263 -38.11 21.89 33.15
CA SER A 263 -39.05 20.88 32.70
C SER A 263 -40.49 21.39 32.78
N ALA A 264 -41.22 21.38 31.67
CA ALA A 264 -42.67 21.45 31.67
C ALA A 264 -43.21 20.03 31.45
N VAL A 265 -43.78 19.47 32.52
CA VAL A 265 -44.49 18.19 32.53
C VAL A 265 -45.90 18.43 32.01
N THR A 266 -46.19 18.00 30.78
CA THR A 266 -47.56 17.86 30.30
C THR A 266 -48.02 16.44 30.59
N LYS A 267 -48.89 16.31 31.59
CA LYS A 267 -49.66 15.10 31.92
C LYS A 267 -50.53 14.73 30.71
N GLN A 268 -50.20 13.66 30.00
CA GLN A 268 -51.06 13.09 28.96
C GLN A 268 -51.62 11.75 29.44
N ALA A 269 -52.94 11.63 29.34
CA ALA A 269 -53.76 10.60 29.92
C ALA A 269 -53.44 9.20 29.41
N SER A 270 -53.34 8.25 30.35
CA SER A 270 -53.30 6.82 30.11
C SER A 270 -54.63 6.32 29.55
N THR A 271 -54.62 5.90 28.28
CA THR A 271 -55.64 5.00 27.73
C THR A 271 -54.99 3.62 27.60
N PRO A 272 -55.52 2.56 28.26
CA PRO A 272 -54.98 1.22 28.12
C PRO A 272 -55.51 0.60 26.83
N ALA A 273 -54.75 0.72 25.75
CA ALA A 273 -54.93 -0.10 24.56
C ALA A 273 -53.92 -1.25 24.60
N ALA A 274 -54.45 -2.47 24.57
CA ALA A 274 -53.73 -3.73 24.60
C ALA A 274 -52.57 -3.78 23.57
N PRO A 275 -51.40 -4.37 23.92
CA PRO A 275 -50.35 -4.60 22.95
C PRO A 275 -50.68 -5.88 22.18
N THR A 276 -51.17 -5.71 20.95
CA THR A 276 -51.08 -6.76 19.93
C THR A 276 -50.55 -6.11 18.65
N GLN A 277 -49.41 -5.42 18.75
CA GLN A 277 -48.64 -5.03 17.57
C GLN A 277 -47.90 -6.28 17.08
N ALA A 278 -48.49 -6.95 16.09
CA ALA A 278 -47.75 -7.80 15.19
C ALA A 278 -46.58 -6.96 14.64
N HIS A 279 -45.35 -7.36 14.98
CA HIS A 279 -44.14 -6.74 14.46
C HIS A 279 -44.04 -7.07 12.96
N ASP A 280 -44.67 -6.25 12.12
CA ASP A 280 -44.60 -6.39 10.66
C ASP A 280 -43.14 -6.28 10.21
N ALA A 281 -42.60 -7.39 9.70
CA ALA A 281 -41.28 -7.42 9.12
C ALA A 281 -41.23 -6.47 7.92
N ILE A 282 -40.31 -5.50 7.94
CA ILE A 282 -40.12 -4.57 6.82
C ILE A 282 -39.33 -5.33 5.76
N ARG A 283 -39.96 -5.62 4.62
CA ARG A 283 -39.33 -6.30 3.49
C ARG A 283 -39.23 -5.37 2.30
N SER A 284 -38.02 -5.21 1.78
CA SER A 284 -37.76 -4.44 0.57
C SER A 284 -37.01 -5.27 -0.47
N ASP A 285 -37.60 -5.35 -1.66
CA ASP A 285 -36.96 -5.91 -2.85
C ASP A 285 -36.49 -4.78 -3.77
N TYR A 286 -35.46 -5.03 -4.58
CA TYR A 286 -34.99 -4.05 -5.56
C TYR A 286 -36.02 -3.82 -6.69
N PRO A 287 -36.04 -2.62 -7.31
CA PRO A 287 -36.91 -2.34 -8.44
C PRO A 287 -36.74 -3.39 -9.56
N ARG A 288 -37.86 -3.77 -10.19
CA ARG A 288 -37.87 -4.80 -11.24
C ARG A 288 -36.89 -4.52 -12.37
N ALA A 289 -36.66 -3.25 -12.70
CA ALA A 289 -35.69 -2.85 -13.73
C ALA A 289 -34.24 -3.23 -13.37
N VAL A 290 -33.83 -3.03 -12.10
CA VAL A 290 -32.49 -3.42 -11.61
C VAL A 290 -32.35 -4.94 -11.63
N LEU A 291 -33.37 -5.66 -11.14
CA LEU A 291 -33.38 -7.12 -11.14
C LEU A 291 -33.34 -7.69 -12.57
N LEU A 292 -34.09 -7.09 -13.50
CA LEU A 292 -34.10 -7.46 -14.92
C LEU A 292 -32.73 -7.24 -15.55
N GLY A 293 -32.13 -6.05 -15.36
CA GLY A 293 -30.79 -5.74 -15.87
C GLY A 293 -29.74 -6.71 -15.35
N LEU A 294 -29.79 -7.05 -14.06
CA LEU A 294 -28.86 -8.00 -13.45
C LEU A 294 -29.10 -9.44 -13.94
N ASN A 295 -30.35 -9.84 -14.20
CA ASN A 295 -30.67 -11.12 -14.82
C ASN A 295 -30.13 -11.21 -16.25
N VAL A 296 -30.37 -10.18 -17.07
CA VAL A 296 -29.85 -10.11 -18.45
C VAL A 296 -28.33 -10.19 -18.46
N LEU A 297 -27.66 -9.39 -17.62
CA LEU A 297 -26.21 -9.44 -17.48
C LEU A 297 -25.70 -10.83 -17.07
N THR A 298 -26.39 -11.49 -16.15
CA THR A 298 -26.05 -12.86 -15.72
C THR A 298 -26.17 -13.86 -16.87
N VAL A 299 -27.27 -13.81 -17.63
CA VAL A 299 -27.50 -14.67 -18.80
C VAL A 299 -26.43 -14.45 -19.86
N VAL A 300 -26.05 -13.19 -20.11
CA VAL A 300 -24.99 -12.82 -21.06
C VAL A 300 -23.63 -13.39 -20.62
N ILE A 301 -23.25 -13.22 -19.35
CA ILE A 301 -21.99 -13.75 -18.82
C ILE A 301 -21.95 -15.28 -18.95
N ILE A 302 -23.00 -15.97 -18.52
CA ILE A 302 -23.08 -17.44 -18.58
C ILE A 302 -23.08 -17.91 -20.03
N GLY A 303 -23.87 -17.29 -20.90
CA GLY A 303 -23.96 -17.65 -22.32
C GLY A 303 -22.60 -17.57 -23.02
N PHE A 304 -21.86 -16.48 -22.83
CA PHE A 304 -20.52 -16.34 -23.41
C PHE A 304 -19.48 -17.26 -22.76
N ALA A 305 -19.53 -17.48 -21.45
CA ALA A 305 -18.64 -18.43 -20.78
C ALA A 305 -18.88 -19.88 -21.26
N LEU A 306 -20.14 -20.29 -21.41
CA LEU A 306 -20.51 -21.60 -21.96
C LEU A 306 -20.10 -21.73 -23.43
N TRP A 307 -20.34 -20.70 -24.24
CA TRP A 307 -19.88 -20.67 -25.62
C TRP A 307 -18.35 -20.88 -25.68
N ARG A 308 -17.60 -20.14 -24.86
CA ARG A 308 -16.13 -20.26 -24.81
C ARG A 308 -15.67 -21.64 -24.37
N TYR A 309 -16.38 -22.25 -23.41
CA TYR A 309 -16.15 -23.62 -22.95
C TYR A 309 -16.38 -24.64 -24.06
N LEU A 310 -17.46 -24.49 -24.84
CA LEU A 310 -17.74 -25.33 -26.01
C LEU A 310 -16.65 -25.18 -27.08
N VAL A 311 -16.20 -23.95 -27.37
CA VAL A 311 -15.07 -23.72 -28.28
C VAL A 311 -13.83 -24.48 -27.80
N ALA A 312 -13.47 -24.38 -26.53
CA ALA A 312 -12.33 -25.11 -25.97
C ALA A 312 -12.45 -26.64 -26.14
N TRP A 313 -13.64 -27.19 -25.92
CA TRP A 313 -13.92 -28.61 -26.17
C TRP A 313 -13.80 -28.98 -27.64
N THR A 314 -14.36 -28.18 -28.56
CA THR A 314 -14.25 -28.45 -29.99
C THR A 314 -12.79 -28.42 -30.46
N THR A 315 -11.99 -27.44 -30.00
CA THR A 315 -10.56 -27.38 -30.28
C THR A 315 -9.84 -28.61 -29.74
N PHE A 316 -10.11 -29.00 -28.49
CA PHE A 316 -9.55 -30.22 -27.89
C PHE A 316 -9.88 -31.49 -28.68
N LEU A 317 -11.14 -31.63 -29.13
CA LEU A 317 -11.60 -32.78 -29.92
C LEU A 317 -10.94 -32.84 -31.30
N ILE A 318 -10.77 -31.70 -31.99
CA ILE A 318 -10.06 -31.64 -33.26
C ILE A 318 -8.60 -32.10 -33.10
N PHE A 319 -7.92 -31.64 -32.04
CA PHE A 319 -6.55 -32.05 -31.78
C PHE A 319 -6.42 -33.53 -31.38
N SER A 320 -7.37 -34.03 -30.57
CA SER A 320 -7.38 -35.44 -30.13
C SER A 320 -7.78 -36.40 -31.26
N PHE A 321 -8.65 -35.95 -32.16
CA PHE A 321 -9.17 -36.73 -33.29
C PHE A 321 -9.09 -35.91 -34.58
N PRO A 322 -7.93 -35.86 -35.26
CA PRO A 322 -7.71 -35.01 -36.43
C PRO A 322 -8.72 -35.21 -37.57
N ARG A 323 -9.30 -36.42 -37.71
CA ARG A 323 -10.35 -36.74 -38.69
C ARG A 323 -11.62 -35.89 -38.52
N LEU A 324 -11.88 -35.37 -37.32
CA LEU A 324 -13.01 -34.47 -37.08
C LEU A 324 -12.88 -33.15 -37.83
N ARG A 325 -11.67 -32.73 -38.20
CA ARG A 325 -11.41 -31.46 -38.92
C ARG A 325 -12.14 -31.39 -40.26
N ASP A 326 -12.33 -32.51 -40.93
CA ASP A 326 -12.95 -32.57 -42.26
C ASP A 326 -14.48 -32.46 -42.21
N ALA A 327 -15.08 -32.72 -41.04
CA ALA A 327 -16.52 -32.62 -40.83
C ALA A 327 -16.98 -31.15 -40.85
N ALA A 328 -18.18 -30.92 -41.39
CA ALA A 328 -18.73 -29.59 -41.65
C ALA A 328 -18.76 -28.67 -40.40
N LEU A 329 -18.98 -29.24 -39.21
CA LEU A 329 -19.06 -28.51 -37.94
C LEU A 329 -17.70 -27.96 -37.47
N PHE A 330 -16.59 -28.60 -37.82
CA PHE A 330 -15.25 -28.27 -37.31
C PHE A 330 -14.37 -27.53 -38.31
N ARG A 331 -14.76 -27.52 -39.60
CA ARG A 331 -13.97 -26.96 -40.71
C ARG A 331 -13.57 -25.50 -40.51
N ASN A 332 -14.39 -24.72 -39.82
CA ASN A 332 -14.19 -23.28 -39.63
C ASN A 332 -13.55 -22.91 -38.27
N VAL A 333 -13.18 -23.89 -37.44
CA VAL A 333 -12.56 -23.60 -36.14
C VAL A 333 -11.09 -23.24 -36.35
N PRO A 334 -10.64 -22.03 -36.03
CA PRO A 334 -9.23 -21.66 -36.14
C PRO A 334 -8.41 -22.48 -35.15
N ILE A 335 -7.39 -23.16 -35.66
CA ILE A 335 -6.49 -24.01 -34.86
C ILE A 335 -5.20 -23.23 -34.65
N GLU A 336 -5.01 -22.69 -33.45
CA GLU A 336 -3.70 -22.18 -33.01
C GLU A 336 -2.87 -23.33 -32.42
N PRO A 337 -1.53 -23.32 -32.60
CA PRO A 337 -0.66 -24.30 -31.97
C PRO A 337 -0.77 -24.19 -30.44
N LEU A 338 -1.10 -25.30 -29.78
CA LEU A 338 -1.24 -25.40 -28.33
C LEU A 338 0.00 -26.07 -27.72
N VAL A 339 0.39 -25.62 -26.52
CA VAL A 339 1.46 -26.30 -25.75
C VAL A 339 0.92 -27.59 -25.14
N SER A 340 -0.32 -27.58 -24.64
CA SER A 340 -0.99 -28.76 -24.09
C SER A 340 -2.49 -28.73 -24.34
N HIS A 341 -3.01 -29.81 -24.95
CA HIS A 341 -4.43 -29.98 -25.21
C HIS A 341 -5.24 -30.10 -23.90
N TRP A 342 -4.71 -30.80 -22.90
CA TRP A 342 -5.33 -30.91 -21.58
C TRP A 342 -5.32 -29.59 -20.82
N GLY A 343 -4.26 -28.79 -21.01
CA GLY A 343 -4.18 -27.45 -20.45
C GLY A 343 -5.34 -26.58 -20.89
N LEU A 344 -5.72 -26.64 -22.17
CA LEU A 344 -6.88 -25.90 -22.67
C LEU A 344 -8.18 -26.26 -21.95
N LEU A 345 -8.43 -27.57 -21.76
CA LEU A 345 -9.65 -28.03 -21.07
C LEU A 345 -9.65 -27.62 -19.60
N ILE A 346 -8.55 -27.84 -18.87
CA ILE A 346 -8.44 -27.41 -17.47
C ILE A 346 -8.68 -25.90 -17.38
N GLY A 347 -8.07 -25.12 -18.27
CA GLY A 347 -8.28 -23.67 -18.37
C GLY A 347 -9.76 -23.31 -18.57
N ALA A 348 -10.45 -24.01 -19.45
CA ALA A 348 -11.88 -23.81 -19.69
C ALA A 348 -12.76 -24.14 -18.48
N HIS A 349 -12.46 -25.21 -17.74
CA HIS A 349 -13.20 -25.57 -16.51
C HIS A 349 -12.98 -24.54 -15.40
N VAL A 350 -11.72 -24.12 -15.20
CA VAL A 350 -11.38 -23.07 -14.23
C VAL A 350 -12.07 -21.76 -14.61
N ALA A 351 -12.07 -21.40 -15.90
CA ALA A 351 -12.73 -20.19 -16.38
C ALA A 351 -14.25 -20.23 -16.15
N LEU A 352 -14.90 -21.36 -16.43
CA LEU A 352 -16.34 -21.53 -16.20
C LEU A 352 -16.67 -21.44 -14.70
N LEU A 353 -15.85 -22.08 -13.84
CA LEU A 353 -16.00 -21.99 -12.39
C LEU A 353 -15.85 -20.55 -11.89
N LEU A 354 -14.84 -19.82 -12.38
CA LEU A 354 -14.63 -18.41 -12.03
C LEU A 354 -15.76 -17.50 -12.53
N ALA A 355 -16.29 -17.75 -13.72
CA ALA A 355 -17.45 -17.03 -14.23
C ALA A 355 -18.70 -17.29 -13.37
N ALA A 356 -18.91 -18.53 -12.93
CA ALA A 356 -19.99 -18.88 -12.01
C ALA A 356 -19.81 -18.20 -10.64
N VAL A 357 -18.58 -18.19 -10.10
CA VAL A 357 -18.23 -17.44 -8.89
C VAL A 357 -18.55 -15.95 -9.06
N PHE A 358 -18.17 -15.35 -10.19
CA PHE A 358 -18.44 -13.95 -10.47
C PHE A 358 -19.94 -13.65 -10.50
N VAL A 359 -20.74 -14.50 -11.16
CA VAL A 359 -22.21 -14.39 -11.17
C VAL A 359 -22.79 -14.48 -9.77
N VAL A 360 -22.29 -15.41 -8.95
CA VAL A 360 -22.68 -15.53 -7.54
C VAL A 360 -22.39 -14.23 -6.80
N LEU A 361 -21.17 -13.71 -6.91
CA LEU A 361 -20.77 -12.47 -6.25
C LEU A 361 -21.62 -11.27 -6.70
N LEU A 362 -21.81 -11.11 -8.01
CA LEU A 362 -22.59 -10.02 -8.60
C LEU A 362 -24.03 -10.00 -8.09
N ARG A 363 -24.68 -11.17 -7.98
CA ARG A 363 -26.05 -11.24 -7.45
C ARG A 363 -26.13 -10.90 -5.97
N HIS A 364 -25.11 -11.28 -5.19
CA HIS A 364 -25.06 -11.00 -3.76
C HIS A 364 -24.65 -9.56 -3.41
N LEU A 365 -24.22 -8.76 -4.40
CA LEU A 365 -24.10 -7.31 -4.24
C LEU A 365 -25.45 -6.60 -4.15
N PHE A 366 -26.53 -7.24 -4.61
CA PHE A 366 -27.90 -6.70 -4.57
C PHE A 366 -28.86 -7.68 -3.87
N PRO A 367 -28.65 -8.01 -2.58
CA PRO A 367 -29.54 -8.90 -1.86
C PRO A 367 -30.84 -8.19 -1.50
N ALA A 368 -31.98 -8.84 -1.67
CA ALA A 368 -33.21 -8.37 -1.05
C ALA A 368 -33.06 -8.42 0.47
N VAL A 369 -33.61 -7.42 1.17
CA VAL A 369 -33.44 -7.29 2.61
C VAL A 369 -34.80 -7.29 3.28
N ALA A 370 -34.94 -8.13 4.29
CA ALA A 370 -36.04 -8.02 5.24
C ALA A 370 -35.48 -7.83 6.65
N LEU A 371 -36.16 -7.02 7.44
CA LEU A 371 -35.80 -6.72 8.81
C LEU A 371 -36.93 -7.20 9.72
N ASP A 372 -36.58 -8.00 10.72
CA ASP A 372 -37.50 -8.50 11.73
C ASP A 372 -36.95 -8.27 13.16
N SER A 373 -37.70 -8.71 14.16
CA SER A 373 -37.30 -8.57 15.57
C SER A 373 -36.12 -9.46 15.96
N GLN A 374 -35.77 -10.47 15.17
CA GLN A 374 -34.70 -11.44 15.45
C GLN A 374 -33.39 -11.09 14.73
N GLY A 375 -33.46 -10.40 13.59
CA GLY A 375 -32.29 -10.04 12.79
C GLY A 375 -32.62 -9.42 11.44
N LEU A 376 -31.65 -9.59 10.54
CA LEU A 376 -31.71 -9.19 9.14
C LEU A 376 -31.73 -10.43 8.26
N VAL A 377 -32.67 -10.52 7.34
CA VAL A 377 -32.74 -11.59 6.35
C VAL A 377 -32.29 -11.05 5.00
N PHE A 378 -31.17 -11.60 4.50
CA PHE A 378 -30.68 -11.33 3.16
C PHE A 378 -31.12 -12.44 2.22
N THR A 379 -31.79 -12.08 1.13
CA THR A 379 -32.26 -13.04 0.13
C THR A 379 -31.60 -12.77 -1.22
N ALA A 380 -30.88 -13.78 -1.73
CA ALA A 380 -30.25 -13.75 -3.04
C ALA A 380 -30.33 -15.16 -3.66
N PHE A 381 -30.53 -15.24 -4.98
CA PHE A 381 -30.78 -16.52 -5.68
C PHE A 381 -31.91 -17.37 -5.05
N GLY A 382 -32.94 -16.72 -4.49
CA GLY A 382 -34.03 -17.40 -3.79
C GLY A 382 -33.62 -18.09 -2.48
N ARG A 383 -32.37 -17.95 -2.04
CA ARG A 383 -31.89 -18.43 -0.74
C ARG A 383 -31.89 -17.27 0.26
N SER A 384 -32.60 -17.46 1.35
CA SER A 384 -32.64 -16.51 2.46
C SER A 384 -31.62 -16.90 3.53
N ARG A 385 -30.90 -15.90 4.05
CA ARG A 385 -29.92 -16.05 5.14
C ARG A 385 -30.27 -15.07 6.24
N HIS A 386 -30.59 -15.60 7.41
CA HIS A 386 -30.88 -14.81 8.61
C HIS A 386 -29.58 -14.49 9.35
N LEU A 387 -29.34 -13.21 9.62
CA LEU A 387 -28.26 -12.68 10.44
C LEU A 387 -28.87 -12.10 11.70
N ALA A 388 -28.74 -12.81 12.83
CA ALA A 388 -29.26 -12.34 14.11
C ALA A 388 -28.51 -11.07 14.56
N TRP A 389 -29.20 -10.20 15.30
CA TRP A 389 -28.65 -8.92 15.79
C TRP A 389 -27.39 -9.05 16.65
N GLU A 390 -27.27 -10.16 17.39
CA GLU A 390 -26.08 -10.48 18.18
C GLU A 390 -24.84 -10.66 17.32
N HIS A 391 -25.00 -11.24 16.12
CA HIS A 391 -23.92 -11.52 15.17
C HIS A 391 -23.58 -10.33 14.26
N VAL A 392 -24.26 -9.20 14.39
CA VAL A 392 -23.89 -7.97 13.65
C VAL A 392 -22.71 -7.34 14.37
N SER A 393 -21.56 -7.27 13.68
CA SER A 393 -20.35 -6.66 14.23
C SER A 393 -20.45 -5.13 14.16
N PHE A 394 -20.80 -4.61 12.99
CA PHE A 394 -21.05 -3.19 12.80
C PHE A 394 -21.90 -2.92 11.55
N VAL A 395 -22.54 -1.76 11.56
CA VAL A 395 -23.25 -1.18 10.43
C VAL A 395 -22.57 0.14 10.10
N LYS A 396 -22.01 0.22 8.90
CA LYS A 396 -21.38 1.44 8.38
C LYS A 396 -22.35 2.10 7.40
N ALA A 397 -22.57 3.40 7.57
CA ALA A 397 -23.27 4.21 6.58
C ALA A 397 -22.27 5.15 5.91
N THR A 398 -22.43 5.38 4.61
CA THR A 398 -21.62 6.36 3.87
C THR A 398 -22.51 7.11 2.88
N ASN A 399 -22.30 8.42 2.81
CA ASN A 399 -23.02 9.31 1.91
C ASN A 399 -22.30 9.32 0.56
N ILE A 400 -22.90 8.72 -0.46
CA ILE A 400 -22.35 8.69 -1.83
C ILE A 400 -22.75 9.96 -2.58
N ARG A 401 -23.96 10.44 -2.34
CA ARG A 401 -24.45 11.77 -2.74
C ARG A 401 -25.20 12.41 -1.58
N ALA A 402 -25.47 13.72 -1.68
CA ALA A 402 -26.11 14.50 -0.61
C ALA A 402 -27.36 13.83 -0.01
N GLU A 403 -28.10 13.06 -0.81
CA GLU A 403 -29.34 12.36 -0.41
C GLU A 403 -29.26 10.83 -0.57
N GLN A 404 -28.11 10.29 -0.94
CA GLN A 404 -27.95 8.85 -1.20
C GLN A 404 -26.97 8.24 -0.22
N HIS A 405 -27.54 7.58 0.79
CA HIS A 405 -26.79 6.79 1.75
C HIS A 405 -26.64 5.37 1.26
N MET A 406 -25.51 4.76 1.57
CA MET A 406 -25.26 3.36 1.30
C MET A 406 -24.76 2.71 2.58
N ILE A 407 -25.20 1.47 2.82
CA ILE A 407 -24.99 0.81 4.10
C ILE A 407 -24.25 -0.50 3.88
N LEU A 408 -23.25 -0.74 4.72
CA LEU A 408 -22.63 -2.03 4.87
C LEU A 408 -23.03 -2.60 6.24
N VAL A 409 -23.70 -3.75 6.24
CA VAL A 409 -23.95 -4.54 7.44
C VAL A 409 -22.92 -5.66 7.49
N GLU A 410 -21.97 -5.57 8.40
CA GLU A 410 -20.94 -6.59 8.57
C GLU A 410 -21.30 -7.58 9.68
N ALA A 411 -21.06 -8.87 9.41
CA ALA A 411 -21.27 -9.93 10.37
C ALA A 411 -19.97 -10.27 11.11
N GLU A 412 -20.11 -10.63 12.38
CA GLU A 412 -19.02 -11.18 13.17
C GLU A 412 -18.64 -12.58 12.66
N GLY A 413 -17.34 -12.86 12.55
CA GLY A 413 -16.84 -14.18 12.18
C GLY A 413 -17.33 -14.70 10.82
N LYS A 414 -17.91 -15.91 10.81
CA LYS A 414 -18.28 -16.64 9.58
C LYS A 414 -19.79 -16.79 9.37
N HIS A 415 -20.62 -16.01 10.07
CA HIS A 415 -22.09 -16.10 10.02
C HIS A 415 -22.66 -15.76 8.63
N LEU A 416 -22.04 -14.81 7.92
CA LEU A 416 -22.30 -14.61 6.51
C LEU A 416 -21.38 -15.50 5.65
N PRO A 417 -21.85 -16.06 4.53
CA PRO A 417 -21.02 -16.81 3.59
C PRO A 417 -19.90 -15.99 2.94
N TRP A 418 -18.91 -16.68 2.35
CA TRP A 418 -17.71 -16.06 1.77
C TRP A 418 -18.01 -15.07 0.63
N TYR A 419 -19.13 -15.21 -0.09
CA TYR A 419 -19.48 -14.30 -1.18
C TYR A 419 -19.90 -12.89 -0.71
N TYR A 420 -20.16 -12.70 0.59
CA TYR A 420 -20.31 -11.36 1.19
C TYR A 420 -18.97 -10.68 1.50
N LEU A 421 -17.83 -11.34 1.26
CA LEU A 421 -16.52 -10.68 1.30
C LEU A 421 -16.44 -9.54 0.27
N LEU A 422 -17.08 -9.72 -0.90
CA LEU A 422 -17.06 -8.69 -1.94
C LEU A 422 -17.78 -7.41 -1.49
N GLY A 423 -18.81 -7.50 -0.64
CA GLY A 423 -19.51 -6.32 -0.13
C GLY A 423 -18.63 -5.45 0.76
N SER A 424 -17.92 -6.05 1.72
CA SER A 424 -16.96 -5.33 2.58
C SER A 424 -15.78 -4.80 1.76
N TRP A 425 -15.22 -5.63 0.87
CA TRP A 425 -14.13 -5.22 -0.02
C TRP A 425 -14.53 -4.06 -0.95
N LEU A 426 -15.73 -4.10 -1.54
CA LEU A 426 -16.22 -3.04 -2.41
C LEU A 426 -16.54 -1.76 -1.64
N TYR A 427 -16.90 -1.87 -0.35
CA TYR A 427 -17.19 -0.72 0.49
C TYR A 427 -15.90 0.02 0.88
N ASP A 428 -14.97 -0.63 1.59
CA ASP A 428 -13.77 0.02 2.14
C ASP A 428 -12.46 -0.75 1.89
N GLY A 429 -12.48 -1.81 1.08
CA GLY A 429 -11.34 -2.71 0.89
C GLY A 429 -11.12 -3.66 2.05
N GLY A 430 -12.11 -3.82 2.94
CA GLY A 430 -12.08 -4.73 4.08
C GLY A 430 -12.11 -6.22 3.70
N SER A 431 -11.66 -7.06 4.64
CA SER A 431 -11.74 -8.52 4.54
C SER A 431 -12.94 -9.10 5.30
N GLY A 432 -13.82 -8.24 5.81
CA GLY A 432 -15.03 -8.60 6.50
C GLY A 432 -16.08 -9.22 5.60
N ARG A 433 -17.08 -9.89 6.18
CA ARG A 433 -18.22 -10.41 5.41
C ARG A 433 -19.39 -9.49 5.63
N GLY A 434 -19.65 -8.63 4.65
CA GLY A 434 -20.66 -7.59 4.75
C GLY A 434 -21.70 -7.65 3.64
N ALA A 435 -22.96 -7.57 4.02
CA ALA A 435 -24.07 -7.37 3.11
C ALA A 435 -24.22 -5.87 2.84
N LEU A 436 -24.35 -5.54 1.57
CA LEU A 436 -24.27 -4.18 1.11
C LEU A 436 -25.65 -3.78 0.56
N ILE A 437 -26.20 -2.71 1.13
CA ILE A 437 -27.58 -2.27 0.93
C ILE A 437 -27.55 -0.94 0.19
N TRP A 438 -28.12 -0.92 -1.00
CA TRP A 438 -28.11 0.24 -1.88
C TRP A 438 -29.35 1.12 -1.67
N PRO A 439 -29.24 2.44 -1.87
CA PRO A 439 -30.36 3.38 -1.74
C PRO A 439 -31.49 3.18 -2.76
N MET A 440 -31.31 2.30 -3.75
CA MET A 440 -32.32 1.99 -4.76
C MET A 440 -33.51 1.17 -4.22
N LEU A 441 -33.47 0.74 -2.96
CA LEU A 441 -34.59 0.03 -2.34
C LEU A 441 -35.77 1.00 -2.07
N PRO A 442 -37.00 0.66 -2.47
CA PRO A 442 -38.16 1.53 -2.26
C PRO A 442 -38.41 1.91 -0.78
N GLN A 443 -38.09 1.00 0.15
CA GLN A 443 -38.23 1.21 1.59
C GLN A 443 -36.88 1.41 2.29
N PHE A 444 -35.89 1.96 1.58
CA PHE A 444 -34.54 2.15 2.11
C PHE A 444 -34.51 2.97 3.40
N GLU A 445 -35.20 4.11 3.42
CA GLU A 445 -35.19 5.03 4.55
C GLU A 445 -35.94 4.47 5.79
N PRO A 446 -37.15 3.89 5.68
CA PRO A 446 -37.77 3.15 6.78
C PRO A 446 -36.92 1.99 7.29
N LEU A 447 -36.27 1.25 6.39
CA LEU A 447 -35.36 0.16 6.76
C LEU A 447 -34.19 0.70 7.57
N MET A 448 -33.61 1.83 7.18
CA MET A 448 -32.53 2.48 7.88
C MET A 448 -32.92 2.98 9.27
N GLN A 449 -34.04 3.69 9.37
CA GLN A 449 -34.54 4.18 10.66
C GLN A 449 -34.78 3.02 11.63
N ARG A 450 -35.36 1.91 11.12
CA ARG A 450 -35.58 0.73 11.95
C ARG A 450 -34.29 0.01 12.33
N LEU A 451 -33.35 -0.09 11.40
CA LEU A 451 -32.02 -0.66 11.62
C LEU A 451 -31.27 0.11 12.70
N ALA A 452 -31.22 1.44 12.60
CA ALA A 452 -30.62 2.30 13.59
C ALA A 452 -31.29 2.14 14.96
N LEU A 453 -32.63 2.15 15.00
CA LEU A 453 -33.40 2.00 16.25
C LEU A 453 -33.13 0.64 16.94
N GLU A 454 -33.10 -0.46 16.19
CA GLU A 454 -32.81 -1.80 16.75
C GLU A 454 -31.36 -1.92 17.25
N LEU A 455 -30.40 -1.34 16.53
CA LEU A 455 -28.99 -1.32 16.96
C LEU A 455 -28.80 -0.47 18.21
N THR A 456 -29.38 0.72 18.27
CA THR A 456 -29.31 1.59 19.46
C THR A 456 -30.00 0.95 20.65
N ARG A 457 -31.14 0.28 20.45
CA ARG A 457 -31.86 -0.43 21.51
C ARG A 457 -31.06 -1.58 22.13
N ARG A 458 -30.21 -2.23 21.34
CA ARG A 458 -29.40 -3.40 21.76
C ARG A 458 -27.95 -3.03 22.08
N GLN A 459 -27.57 -1.78 21.91
CA GLN A 459 -26.24 -1.30 22.25
C GLN A 459 -26.06 -1.36 23.77
N GLN A 460 -25.15 -2.22 24.21
CA GLN A 460 -24.74 -2.23 25.62
C GLN A 460 -23.77 -1.07 25.88
N PRO A 461 -23.80 -0.43 27.07
CA PRO A 461 -22.91 0.68 27.41
C PRO A 461 -21.42 0.34 27.26
N ASP A 462 -21.06 -0.92 27.53
CA ASP A 462 -19.67 -1.38 27.57
C ASP A 462 -19.16 -1.93 26.22
N GLN A 463 -20.01 -2.01 25.20
CA GLN A 463 -19.64 -2.51 23.87
C GLN A 463 -19.33 -1.35 22.89
N PRO A 464 -18.43 -1.55 21.92
CA PRO A 464 -18.18 -0.55 20.89
C PRO A 464 -19.46 -0.26 20.10
N VAL A 465 -19.66 0.99 19.71
CA VAL A 465 -20.85 1.41 18.97
C VAL A 465 -20.94 0.62 17.66
N LYS A 466 -22.04 -0.14 17.52
CA LYS A 466 -22.29 -0.98 16.34
C LYS A 466 -22.63 -0.13 15.11
N LEU A 467 -23.36 0.97 15.29
CA LEU A 467 -23.65 1.91 14.20
C LEU A 467 -22.52 2.94 14.06
N ARG A 468 -21.94 3.05 12.87
CA ARG A 468 -20.84 3.97 12.57
C ARG A 468 -21.21 4.80 11.34
N ASP A 469 -21.70 6.00 11.59
CA ASP A 469 -22.23 6.89 10.54
C ASP A 469 -21.14 7.62 9.73
N ASP A 470 -19.86 7.46 10.11
CA ASP A 470 -18.75 8.26 9.56
C ASP A 470 -17.54 7.47 9.05
N LEU A 471 -17.64 6.14 8.95
CA LEU A 471 -16.56 5.35 8.37
C LEU A 471 -16.64 5.40 6.84
N PRO A 472 -15.66 6.03 6.16
CA PRO A 472 -15.70 6.22 4.73
C PRO A 472 -15.62 4.86 4.01
N GLY A 473 -16.64 4.55 3.23
CA GLY A 473 -16.56 3.53 2.20
C GLY A 473 -15.60 3.94 1.09
N TRP A 474 -14.29 3.81 1.34
CA TRP A 474 -13.22 4.36 0.51
C TRP A 474 -13.35 4.02 -0.97
N VAL A 475 -13.60 2.76 -1.31
CA VAL A 475 -13.64 2.33 -2.70
C VAL A 475 -14.85 2.95 -3.41
N LEU A 476 -16.02 2.93 -2.78
CA LEU A 476 -17.23 3.55 -3.33
C LEU A 476 -17.11 5.07 -3.46
N LEU A 477 -16.57 5.73 -2.44
CA LEU A 477 -16.36 7.17 -2.44
C LEU A 477 -15.33 7.59 -3.49
N LEU A 478 -14.22 6.87 -3.63
CA LEU A 478 -13.22 7.15 -4.65
C LEU A 478 -13.75 6.93 -6.07
N VAL A 479 -14.74 6.05 -6.26
CA VAL A 479 -15.40 5.85 -7.56
C VAL A 479 -16.43 6.95 -7.84
N ALA A 480 -17.26 7.29 -6.85
CA ALA A 480 -18.38 8.21 -7.05
C ALA A 480 -18.00 9.69 -6.94
N ARG A 481 -17.08 10.03 -6.02
CA ARG A 481 -16.64 11.39 -5.69
C ARG A 481 -15.13 11.40 -5.36
N PRO A 482 -14.26 11.13 -6.36
CA PRO A 482 -12.82 10.98 -6.14
C PRO A 482 -12.18 12.16 -5.41
N ALA A 483 -12.51 13.41 -5.79
CA ALA A 483 -11.94 14.60 -5.18
C ALA A 483 -12.28 14.71 -3.68
N GLU A 484 -13.57 14.66 -3.31
CA GLU A 484 -14.02 14.72 -1.91
C GLU A 484 -13.45 13.55 -1.08
N ALA A 485 -13.38 12.35 -1.67
CA ALA A 485 -12.84 11.17 -1.02
C ALA A 485 -11.35 11.34 -0.71
N LEU A 486 -10.56 11.85 -1.65
CA LEU A 486 -9.13 12.07 -1.48
C LEU A 486 -8.85 13.19 -0.48
N ASP A 487 -9.61 14.28 -0.51
CA ASP A 487 -9.54 15.35 0.50
C ASP A 487 -9.88 14.81 1.90
N ARG A 488 -10.94 14.00 2.03
CA ARG A 488 -11.30 13.37 3.31
C ARG A 488 -10.23 12.40 3.78
N LEU A 489 -9.60 11.66 2.87
CA LEU A 489 -8.49 10.73 3.17
C LEU A 489 -7.28 11.47 3.74
N VAL A 490 -6.88 12.57 3.11
CA VAL A 490 -5.79 13.42 3.61
C VAL A 490 -6.16 14.07 4.94
N ARG A 491 -7.38 14.63 5.08
CA ARG A 491 -7.83 15.27 6.33
C ARG A 491 -7.91 14.32 7.51
N LEU A 492 -8.39 13.09 7.31
CA LEU A 492 -8.43 12.09 8.39
C LEU A 492 -7.01 11.76 8.86
N GLN A 493 -6.07 11.68 7.93
CA GLN A 493 -4.68 11.38 8.25
C GLN A 493 -3.93 12.59 8.85
N ASP A 494 -4.26 13.81 8.45
CA ASP A 494 -3.76 15.06 9.07
C ASP A 494 -4.37 15.30 10.48
N GLY A 495 -5.58 14.78 10.73
CA GLY A 495 -6.29 14.89 12.00
C GLY A 495 -5.76 13.96 13.09
N GLU A 496 -5.10 12.86 12.73
CA GLU A 496 -4.34 12.01 13.65
C GLU A 496 -3.05 12.74 14.07
N ARG A 497 -3.18 13.63 15.07
CA ARG A 497 -2.12 14.53 15.61
C ARG A 497 -0.84 13.82 16.08
N ASP A 498 -0.90 12.50 16.26
CA ASP A 498 0.22 11.66 16.72
C ASP A 498 0.69 10.64 15.67
N MET A 499 0.24 10.73 14.41
CA MET A 499 0.78 9.88 13.33
C MET A 499 2.29 10.11 13.23
N PRO A 500 3.12 9.11 13.53
CA PRO A 500 4.55 9.30 13.48
C PRO A 500 4.93 9.51 12.01
N GLN A 501 5.84 10.46 11.74
CA GLN A 501 6.37 10.71 10.39
C GLN A 501 7.11 9.48 9.78
N ALA A 502 7.15 8.41 10.56
CA ALA A 502 7.54 7.03 10.32
C ALA A 502 7.07 6.32 9.09
N LEU A 503 7.89 5.33 8.71
CA LEU A 503 7.51 4.02 8.19
C LEU A 503 7.11 3.10 9.35
N GLU A 504 5.86 3.18 9.80
CA GLU A 504 5.27 2.20 10.69
C GLU A 504 5.14 0.87 9.94
N ALA A 505 5.80 -0.18 10.43
CA ALA A 505 5.80 -1.48 9.75
C ALA A 505 4.38 -2.05 9.59
N ALA A 506 3.49 -1.84 10.56
CA ALA A 506 2.12 -2.35 10.53
C ALA A 506 1.23 -1.62 9.52
N SER A 507 1.30 -0.29 9.43
CA SER A 507 0.57 0.49 8.42
C SER A 507 1.14 0.27 7.02
N THR A 508 2.47 0.17 6.90
CA THR A 508 3.16 -0.18 5.65
C THR A 508 2.78 -1.56 5.16
N LEU A 509 2.70 -2.55 6.04
CA LEU A 509 2.27 -3.90 5.69
C LEU A 509 0.80 -3.90 5.23
N ARG A 510 -0.08 -3.16 5.91
CA ARG A 510 -1.48 -2.99 5.47
C ARG A 510 -1.57 -2.34 4.08
N ALA A 511 -0.77 -1.30 3.83
CA ALA A 511 -0.68 -0.63 2.54
C ALA A 511 -0.13 -1.58 1.45
N ALA A 512 0.90 -2.36 1.77
CA ALA A 512 1.48 -3.39 0.90
C ALA A 512 0.46 -4.48 0.54
N MET A 513 -0.34 -4.95 1.50
CA MET A 513 -1.40 -5.94 1.26
C MET A 513 -2.45 -5.40 0.30
N ARG A 514 -2.85 -4.11 0.42
CA ARG A 514 -3.77 -3.47 -0.53
C ARG A 514 -3.15 -3.37 -1.93
N MET A 515 -1.89 -2.95 -2.00
CA MET A 515 -1.18 -2.85 -3.27
C MET A 515 -0.99 -4.21 -3.94
N MET A 516 -0.76 -5.27 -3.16
CA MET A 516 -0.63 -6.63 -3.69
C MET A 516 -1.89 -7.09 -4.43
N TRP A 517 -3.09 -6.70 -3.98
CA TRP A 517 -4.33 -6.96 -4.72
C TRP A 517 -4.33 -6.26 -6.08
N VAL A 518 -3.97 -4.96 -6.10
CA VAL A 518 -3.88 -4.16 -7.34
C VAL A 518 -2.86 -4.76 -8.31
N ALA A 519 -1.69 -5.17 -7.79
CA ALA A 519 -0.60 -5.76 -8.55
C ALA A 519 -0.89 -7.19 -9.04
N ALA A 520 -1.69 -7.97 -8.30
CA ALA A 520 -2.06 -9.33 -8.67
C ALA A 520 -3.01 -9.39 -9.88
N ALA A 521 -3.84 -8.38 -10.08
CA ALA A 521 -4.86 -8.41 -11.12
C ALA A 521 -4.29 -8.55 -12.56
N PRO A 522 -3.25 -7.80 -12.99
CA PRO A 522 -2.58 -8.05 -14.27
C PRO A 522 -2.00 -9.47 -14.41
N ALA A 523 -1.43 -10.02 -13.34
CA ALA A 523 -0.88 -11.38 -13.34
C ALA A 523 -2.00 -12.44 -13.48
N VAL A 524 -3.12 -12.27 -12.78
CA VAL A 524 -4.31 -13.13 -12.94
C VAL A 524 -4.85 -13.06 -14.36
N LEU A 525 -4.92 -11.86 -14.94
CA LEU A 525 -5.36 -11.66 -16.32
C LEU A 525 -4.45 -12.38 -17.34
N LEU A 526 -3.13 -12.38 -17.10
CA LEU A 526 -2.15 -13.10 -17.92
C LEU A 526 -2.28 -14.62 -17.74
N LEU A 527 -2.40 -15.11 -16.50
CA LEU A 527 -2.59 -16.53 -16.20
C LEU A 527 -3.84 -17.07 -16.89
N LEU A 528 -4.98 -16.38 -16.75
CA LEU A 528 -6.23 -16.80 -17.39
C LEU A 528 -6.10 -16.83 -18.90
N TYR A 529 -5.39 -15.87 -19.50
CA TYR A 529 -5.12 -15.87 -20.92
C TYR A 529 -4.30 -17.10 -21.34
N TRP A 530 -3.19 -17.39 -20.66
CA TRP A 530 -2.35 -18.54 -20.97
C TRP A 530 -3.08 -19.87 -20.82
N MET A 531 -3.84 -20.05 -19.74
CA MET A 531 -4.63 -21.24 -19.50
C MET A 531 -5.71 -21.43 -20.57
N MET A 532 -6.46 -20.37 -20.89
CA MET A 532 -7.62 -20.48 -21.76
C MET A 532 -7.28 -20.45 -23.25
N TYR A 533 -6.25 -19.73 -23.68
CA TYR A 533 -5.98 -19.50 -25.11
C TYR A 533 -4.73 -20.22 -25.60
N LYS A 534 -3.74 -20.48 -24.73
CA LYS A 534 -2.50 -21.18 -25.12
C LYS A 534 -2.40 -22.61 -24.56
N GLY A 535 -3.32 -23.00 -23.68
CA GLY A 535 -3.30 -24.29 -23.00
C GLY A 535 -2.07 -24.49 -22.13
N GLN A 536 -1.45 -23.40 -21.66
CA GLN A 536 -0.26 -23.46 -20.82
C GLN A 536 -0.66 -23.53 -19.35
N ILE A 537 -0.45 -24.68 -18.72
CA ILE A 537 -0.64 -24.86 -17.28
C ILE A 537 0.50 -25.74 -16.76
N LEU A 538 1.10 -25.38 -15.62
CA LEU A 538 2.06 -26.19 -14.85
C LEU A 538 3.49 -26.34 -15.41
N LEU A 539 3.97 -25.42 -16.26
CA LEU A 539 5.42 -25.24 -16.42
C LEU A 539 5.96 -24.51 -15.19
N LEU A 540 7.09 -24.96 -14.61
CA LEU A 540 7.73 -24.35 -13.44
C LEU A 540 8.03 -22.84 -13.64
N GLN A 541 8.18 -22.42 -14.89
CA GLN A 541 8.42 -21.03 -15.28
C GLN A 541 7.18 -20.13 -15.09
N ILE A 542 5.96 -20.66 -15.19
CA ILE A 542 4.72 -19.86 -15.10
C ILE A 542 4.54 -19.26 -13.70
N PRO A 543 4.63 -20.02 -12.59
CA PRO A 543 4.57 -19.43 -11.25
C PRO A 543 5.65 -18.37 -11.00
N LEU A 544 6.88 -18.59 -11.49
CA LEU A 544 7.96 -17.61 -11.37
C LEU A 544 7.64 -16.32 -12.14
N LEU A 545 7.18 -16.41 -13.39
CA LEU A 545 6.79 -15.24 -14.19
C LEU A 545 5.61 -14.49 -13.56
N LEU A 546 4.63 -15.20 -13.01
CA LEU A 546 3.50 -14.57 -12.31
C LEU A 546 3.95 -13.88 -11.02
N PHE A 547 4.83 -14.51 -10.24
CA PHE A 547 5.41 -13.88 -9.06
C PHE A 547 6.18 -12.61 -9.45
N LEU A 548 7.03 -12.68 -10.48
CA LEU A 548 7.75 -11.52 -11.00
C LEU A 548 6.81 -10.41 -11.51
N ALA A 549 5.69 -10.78 -12.16
CA ALA A 549 4.67 -9.82 -12.58
C ALA A 549 3.96 -9.13 -11.40
N ILE A 550 3.70 -9.86 -10.31
CA ILE A 550 3.16 -9.28 -9.07
C ILE A 550 4.18 -8.34 -8.42
N VAL A 551 5.45 -8.74 -8.34
CA VAL A 551 6.53 -7.90 -7.80
C VAL A 551 6.68 -6.62 -8.63
N TRP A 552 6.67 -6.75 -9.96
CA TRP A 552 6.67 -5.61 -10.89
C TRP A 552 5.46 -4.71 -10.65
N GLY A 553 4.24 -5.24 -10.66
CA GLY A 553 3.03 -4.46 -10.39
C GLY A 553 3.06 -3.75 -9.04
N GLY A 554 3.65 -4.37 -8.01
CA GLY A 554 3.80 -3.80 -6.68
C GLY A 554 4.86 -2.70 -6.58
N ALA A 555 5.86 -2.69 -7.48
CA ALA A 555 6.95 -1.71 -7.49
C ALA A 555 6.49 -0.29 -7.86
N GLU A 556 5.34 -0.16 -8.54
CA GLU A 556 4.70 1.13 -8.83
C GLU A 556 4.51 1.98 -7.56
N TRP A 557 4.06 1.35 -6.47
CA TRP A 557 3.67 2.02 -5.24
C TRP A 557 4.83 2.77 -4.55
N PRO A 558 5.95 2.12 -4.21
CA PRO A 558 7.09 2.83 -3.62
C PRO A 558 7.68 3.84 -4.62
N LEU A 559 7.71 3.53 -5.92
CA LEU A 559 8.21 4.45 -6.95
C LEU A 559 7.39 5.75 -7.00
N ALA A 560 6.06 5.65 -7.05
CA ALA A 560 5.14 6.78 -7.07
C ALA A 560 5.29 7.65 -5.83
N SER A 561 5.31 7.00 -4.67
CA SER A 561 5.35 7.67 -3.36
C SER A 561 6.69 8.36 -3.14
N PHE A 562 7.82 7.73 -3.51
CA PHE A 562 9.13 8.33 -3.37
C PHE A 562 9.38 9.45 -4.37
N LEU A 563 8.96 9.29 -5.63
CA LEU A 563 9.06 10.36 -6.61
C LEU A 563 8.26 11.59 -6.13
N ALA A 564 7.04 11.38 -5.67
CA ALA A 564 6.19 12.46 -5.18
C ALA A 564 6.82 13.17 -3.95
N SER A 565 7.30 12.40 -2.98
CA SER A 565 7.99 12.92 -1.79
C SER A 565 9.27 13.70 -2.15
N SER A 566 10.08 13.20 -3.10
CA SER A 566 11.28 13.90 -3.56
C SER A 566 10.94 15.21 -4.27
N LEU A 567 9.92 15.23 -5.13
CA LEU A 567 9.45 16.45 -5.78
C LEU A 567 8.94 17.48 -4.76
N ASP A 568 8.19 17.04 -3.73
CA ASP A 568 7.71 17.90 -2.65
C ASP A 568 8.85 18.55 -1.85
N GLN A 569 9.91 17.77 -1.59
CA GLN A 569 11.11 18.27 -0.91
C GLN A 569 11.87 19.30 -1.75
N VAL A 570 11.98 19.10 -3.07
CA VAL A 570 12.62 20.04 -3.99
C VAL A 570 11.84 21.35 -4.07
N MET A 571 10.51 21.27 -4.07
CA MET A 571 9.62 22.44 -4.19
C MET A 571 9.47 23.24 -2.88
N GLY A 572 10.13 22.81 -1.79
CA GLY A 572 10.18 23.56 -0.53
C GLY A 572 8.96 23.38 0.39
N ALA A 573 8.02 22.50 0.04
CA ALA A 573 6.81 22.24 0.83
C ALA A 573 6.96 21.07 1.82
N GLY A 574 8.04 20.28 1.72
CA GLY A 574 8.52 19.06 2.43
C GLY A 574 8.07 18.68 3.85
N ASN A 575 6.84 19.02 4.25
CA ASN A 575 6.25 18.82 5.58
C ASN A 575 5.40 17.54 5.63
N LYS A 576 5.09 16.94 4.48
CA LYS A 576 4.18 15.80 4.34
C LYS A 576 4.89 14.44 4.35
N GLY A 577 6.23 14.41 4.29
CA GLY A 577 7.05 13.20 4.52
C GLY A 577 6.68 12.01 3.61
N TYR A 578 6.37 10.86 4.24
CA TYR A 578 6.00 9.60 3.59
C TYR A 578 4.49 9.34 3.54
N GLN A 579 3.64 10.32 3.83
CA GLN A 579 2.19 10.14 3.84
C GLN A 579 1.65 9.52 2.53
N GLY A 580 2.24 9.88 1.39
CA GLY A 580 1.92 9.28 0.08
C GLY A 580 2.07 7.75 0.06
N LEU A 581 3.03 7.19 0.81
CA LEU A 581 3.26 5.75 0.89
C LEU A 581 2.09 4.99 1.55
N TYR A 582 1.35 5.62 2.44
CA TYR A 582 0.18 4.98 3.08
C TYR A 582 -1.10 5.16 2.30
N MET A 583 -1.25 6.34 1.70
CA MET A 583 -2.47 6.74 1.02
C MET A 583 -2.58 6.14 -0.37
N TYR A 584 -1.45 6.01 -1.08
CA TYR A 584 -1.42 5.62 -2.49
C TYR A 584 -2.12 4.28 -2.77
N PRO A 585 -1.86 3.17 -2.05
CA PRO A 585 -2.55 1.91 -2.32
C PRO A 585 -4.06 1.99 -2.13
N THR A 586 -4.52 2.78 -1.16
CA THR A 586 -5.94 3.00 -0.90
C THR A 586 -6.59 3.80 -2.02
N ALA A 587 -5.93 4.89 -2.44
CA ALA A 587 -6.37 5.71 -3.57
C ALA A 587 -6.47 4.90 -4.87
N GLN A 588 -5.63 3.87 -5.05
CA GLN A 588 -5.61 3.02 -6.24
C GLN A 588 -6.56 1.82 -6.21
N LEU A 589 -7.23 1.52 -5.09
CA LEU A 589 -8.18 0.39 -5.01
C LEU A 589 -9.30 0.40 -6.08
N PRO A 590 -9.90 1.56 -6.45
CA PRO A 590 -10.94 1.60 -7.50
C PRO A 590 -10.51 1.00 -8.84
N ARG A 591 -9.20 0.98 -9.12
CA ARG A 591 -8.63 0.39 -10.33
C ARG A 591 -8.90 -1.11 -10.45
N LEU A 592 -9.19 -1.79 -9.34
CA LEU A 592 -9.58 -3.19 -9.36
C LEU A 592 -10.95 -3.41 -10.05
N LEU A 593 -11.78 -2.38 -10.21
CA LEU A 593 -13.04 -2.47 -10.96
C LEU A 593 -12.82 -2.65 -12.47
N PRO A 594 -12.11 -1.77 -13.20
CA PRO A 594 -11.83 -2.00 -14.61
C PRO A 594 -10.99 -3.27 -14.83
N LEU A 595 -10.07 -3.61 -13.92
CA LEU A 595 -9.31 -4.87 -14.01
C LEU A 595 -10.19 -6.10 -13.79
N GLY A 596 -11.13 -6.07 -12.83
CA GLY A 596 -12.11 -7.13 -12.62
C GLY A 596 -13.03 -7.30 -13.84
N LEU A 597 -13.44 -6.19 -14.47
CA LEU A 597 -14.18 -6.23 -15.74
C LEU A 597 -13.32 -6.81 -16.88
N ALA A 598 -12.03 -6.46 -16.97
CA ALA A 598 -11.11 -7.04 -17.95
C ALA A 598 -10.94 -8.56 -17.76
N ILE A 599 -10.87 -9.02 -16.50
CA ILE A 599 -10.85 -10.45 -16.17
C ILE A 599 -12.15 -11.11 -16.64
N LEU A 600 -13.31 -10.54 -16.31
CA LEU A 600 -14.60 -11.06 -16.74
C LEU A 600 -14.70 -11.16 -18.27
N LEU A 601 -14.31 -10.10 -18.99
CA LEU A 601 -14.30 -10.10 -20.46
C LEU A 601 -13.37 -11.17 -21.03
N THR A 602 -12.23 -11.41 -20.39
CA THR A 602 -11.31 -12.49 -20.79
C THR A 602 -11.95 -13.88 -20.60
N LEU A 603 -12.67 -14.09 -19.48
CA LEU A 603 -13.43 -15.31 -19.21
C LEU A 603 -14.57 -15.52 -20.23
N MET A 604 -15.19 -14.44 -20.68
CA MET A 604 -16.27 -14.45 -21.68
C MET A 604 -15.79 -14.63 -23.14
N GLY A 605 -14.48 -14.66 -23.40
CA GLY A 605 -13.98 -14.82 -24.77
C GLY A 605 -13.53 -13.53 -25.47
N PHE A 606 -13.44 -12.40 -24.75
CA PHE A 606 -13.14 -11.07 -25.33
C PHE A 606 -11.81 -10.47 -24.80
N PRO A 607 -10.66 -11.12 -25.04
CA PRO A 607 -9.38 -10.70 -24.48
C PRO A 607 -8.89 -9.35 -25.02
N THR A 608 -9.31 -8.95 -26.23
CA THR A 608 -8.98 -7.63 -26.81
C THR A 608 -9.77 -6.51 -26.14
N LEU A 609 -11.07 -6.71 -25.91
CA LEU A 609 -11.89 -5.73 -25.19
C LEU A 609 -11.42 -5.58 -23.74
N ALA A 610 -10.97 -6.68 -23.13
CA ALA A 610 -10.33 -6.65 -21.80
C ALA A 610 -9.12 -5.71 -21.75
N LEU A 611 -8.29 -5.68 -22.80
CA LEU A 611 -7.14 -4.78 -22.88
C LEU A 611 -7.57 -3.31 -23.03
N VAL A 612 -8.63 -3.03 -23.78
CA VAL A 612 -9.21 -1.68 -23.91
C VAL A 612 -9.73 -1.19 -22.56
N VAL A 613 -10.49 -2.03 -21.84
CA VAL A 613 -10.99 -1.72 -20.49
C VAL A 613 -9.84 -1.50 -19.51
N TRP A 614 -8.78 -2.30 -19.58
CA TRP A 614 -7.58 -2.07 -18.76
C TRP A 614 -6.94 -0.72 -19.14
N GLY A 615 -6.79 -0.39 -20.42
CA GLY A 615 -6.30 0.91 -20.88
C GLY A 615 -7.08 2.10 -20.29
N ALA A 616 -8.41 2.02 -20.25
CA ALA A 616 -9.26 3.01 -19.56
C ALA A 616 -8.96 3.05 -18.04
N GLY A 617 -8.73 1.89 -17.42
CA GLY A 617 -8.28 1.79 -16.04
C GLY A 617 -6.92 2.43 -15.76
N ILE A 618 -6.01 2.49 -16.75
CA ILE A 618 -4.73 3.20 -16.64
C ILE A 618 -4.95 4.71 -16.58
N ALA A 619 -5.79 5.25 -17.48
CA ALA A 619 -6.15 6.67 -17.46
C ALA A 619 -6.81 7.06 -16.13
N TRP A 620 -7.74 6.22 -15.65
CA TRP A 620 -8.40 6.40 -14.36
C TRP A 620 -7.40 6.39 -13.18
N SER A 621 -6.43 5.47 -13.19
CA SER A 621 -5.36 5.38 -12.19
C SER A 621 -4.52 6.66 -12.14
N GLY A 622 -4.18 7.23 -13.31
CA GLY A 622 -3.50 8.51 -13.41
C GLY A 622 -4.30 9.67 -12.79
N LEU A 623 -5.62 9.72 -13.03
CA LEU A 623 -6.51 10.73 -12.43
C LEU A 623 -6.60 10.60 -10.91
N LEU A 624 -6.69 9.37 -10.38
CA LEU A 624 -6.69 9.13 -8.93
C LEU A 624 -5.35 9.53 -8.29
N THR A 625 -4.23 9.23 -8.95
CA THR A 625 -2.90 9.65 -8.50
C THR A 625 -2.76 11.16 -8.51
N ALA A 626 -3.22 11.82 -9.57
CA ALA A 626 -3.25 13.28 -9.65
C ALA A 626 -4.06 13.87 -8.49
N GLY A 627 -5.32 13.44 -8.32
CA GLY A 627 -6.17 13.92 -7.23
C GLY A 627 -5.56 13.70 -5.84
N LEU A 628 -4.84 12.58 -5.64
CA LEU A 628 -4.15 12.32 -4.37
C LEU A 628 -3.03 13.33 -4.13
N TRP A 629 -2.23 13.64 -5.15
CA TRP A 629 -1.14 14.62 -5.04
C TRP A 629 -1.65 16.05 -4.89
N GLU A 630 -2.77 16.40 -5.52
CA GLU A 630 -3.45 17.67 -5.29
C GLU A 630 -3.92 17.78 -3.84
N ALA A 631 -4.61 16.76 -3.32
CA ALA A 631 -5.10 16.76 -1.94
C ALA A 631 -3.95 16.78 -0.91
N LEU A 632 -2.88 16.02 -1.16
CA LEU A 632 -1.78 15.84 -0.20
C LEU A 632 -0.79 17.01 -0.20
N TYR A 633 -0.40 17.49 -1.38
CA TYR A 633 0.67 18.47 -1.54
C TYR A 633 0.18 19.83 -2.08
N GLY A 634 -1.09 19.96 -2.44
CA GLY A 634 -1.65 21.19 -3.03
C GLY A 634 -1.11 21.47 -4.44
N TRP A 635 -0.57 20.46 -5.13
CA TRP A 635 0.00 20.63 -6.46
C TRP A 635 -1.06 20.98 -7.50
N ARG A 636 -0.70 21.85 -8.45
CA ARG A 636 -1.58 22.28 -9.55
C ARG A 636 -0.83 22.31 -10.88
N GLY A 637 -1.58 22.22 -11.97
CA GLY A 637 -1.05 22.38 -13.33
C GLY A 637 -0.03 21.30 -13.73
N PRO A 638 1.11 21.68 -14.35
CA PRO A 638 2.05 20.71 -14.93
C PRO A 638 2.75 19.83 -13.88
N LEU A 639 2.89 20.31 -12.63
CA LEU A 639 3.47 19.51 -11.55
C LEU A 639 2.57 18.31 -11.20
N LEU A 640 1.25 18.51 -11.23
CA LEU A 640 0.26 17.47 -11.01
C LEU A 640 0.31 16.39 -12.11
N LEU A 641 0.49 16.83 -13.36
CA LEU A 641 0.69 15.94 -14.51
C LEU A 641 1.99 15.15 -14.36
N CYS A 642 3.07 15.79 -13.92
CA CYS A 642 4.35 15.12 -13.68
C CYS A 642 4.25 14.06 -12.57
N GLY A 643 3.53 14.35 -11.48
CA GLY A 643 3.33 13.36 -10.40
C GLY A 643 2.48 12.15 -10.81
N SER A 644 1.54 12.33 -11.75
CA SER A 644 0.66 11.26 -12.23
C SER A 644 1.19 10.50 -13.44
N ILE A 645 2.03 11.13 -14.28
CA ILE A 645 2.58 10.50 -15.48
C ILE A 645 3.39 9.24 -15.16
N MET A 646 4.04 9.20 -14.00
CA MET A 646 4.82 8.05 -13.57
C MET A 646 3.94 6.81 -13.36
N THR A 647 2.77 6.96 -12.73
CA THR A 647 1.77 5.89 -12.58
C THR A 647 1.29 5.42 -13.96
N VAL A 648 0.89 6.36 -14.82
CA VAL A 648 0.40 6.04 -16.17
C VAL A 648 1.46 5.31 -16.99
N PHE A 649 2.69 5.82 -16.99
CA PHE A 649 3.82 5.23 -17.68
C PHE A 649 4.12 3.82 -17.18
N PHE A 650 4.21 3.63 -15.86
CA PHE A 650 4.44 2.33 -15.26
C PHE A 650 3.36 1.31 -15.64
N GLN A 651 2.11 1.77 -15.71
CA GLN A 651 1.00 0.91 -16.10
C GLN A 651 0.95 0.59 -17.58
N ILE A 652 1.34 1.52 -18.44
CA ILE A 652 1.55 1.23 -19.87
C ILE A 652 2.65 0.18 -20.01
N LEU A 653 3.77 0.29 -19.29
CA LEU A 653 4.81 -0.73 -19.31
C LEU A 653 4.31 -2.09 -18.82
N THR A 654 3.47 -2.11 -17.78
CA THR A 654 2.85 -3.35 -17.28
C THR A 654 1.92 -3.97 -18.33
N LEU A 655 1.11 -3.16 -19.00
CA LEU A 655 0.24 -3.59 -20.09
C LEU A 655 1.07 -4.15 -21.27
N VAL A 656 2.13 -3.45 -21.67
CA VAL A 656 3.07 -3.90 -22.71
C VAL A 656 3.73 -5.21 -22.33
N GLY A 657 4.22 -5.34 -21.10
CA GLY A 657 4.80 -6.59 -20.58
C GLY A 657 3.80 -7.75 -20.64
N VAL A 658 2.53 -7.52 -20.27
CA VAL A 658 1.48 -8.53 -20.42
C VAL A 658 1.21 -8.86 -21.88
N LEU A 659 1.17 -7.87 -22.78
CA LEU A 659 0.99 -8.10 -24.23
C LEU A 659 2.13 -8.95 -24.81
N VAL A 660 3.36 -8.67 -24.42
CA VAL A 660 4.55 -9.45 -24.79
C VAL A 660 4.41 -10.89 -24.32
N LEU A 661 4.06 -11.08 -23.05
CA LEU A 661 3.95 -12.41 -22.45
C LEU A 661 2.76 -13.20 -23.01
N ARG A 662 1.70 -12.53 -23.47
CA ARG A 662 0.56 -13.16 -24.16
C ARG A 662 0.90 -13.66 -25.56
N ALA A 663 1.86 -13.02 -26.19
CA ALA A 663 2.23 -13.25 -27.57
C ALA A 663 3.03 -14.53 -27.73
#